data_AF-A0A226CYY7-F1
#
_entry.id   AF-A0A226CYY7-F1
#
_cell.length_a   1.000
_cell.length_b   1.000
_cell.length_c   1.000
_cell.angle_alpha   90.00
_cell.angle_beta   90.00
_cell.angle_gamma   90.00
#
_symmetry.space_group_name_H-M   'P 1'
#
loop_
_entity.id
_entity.type
_entity.pdbx_description
1 polymer ?
#
loop_
_entity_poly.entity_id
_entity_poly.type
_entity_poly.pdbx_seq_one_letter_code
_entity_poly.pdbx_strand_id
1 'polypeptide(L)'
;MGPKIDPKVEASVKALSEANLSVRGIQTVIEKSGTHLAVGTIYNIINCEGKRRQSIASGQGIARNACPPKKKNSATLKKIDRLTDKQNPPSQRQIAKQCQISKSYVNTIIHRDLCKTVLRKAKLHALKPSHIANRKTNSRKLYEGHLAGLQRDKNNLLYKGPKTGIPLRLPKKEKFSDRFMVVGAMTGRGVLPLIPVRSNAKINSKYYVDNVLRKFLEVEIPKKYPGELDKVFIHHDAASSHTAKFTQQYAQDLKQSTGMTLISNSEIPIKSPDTSLMDFFGFGYLKQQLFKRKASTMAGVWKVLNQEWDLVSPEMCEKVFGSWKRRLRLVAQKNGEHIENTKAIHSHRVQKLKGQKIITFDLVEAASNLGFDMIMRNLAEQFTRAVYILQQKKLCFSTKWCSSTYSKVHNEAVGGARFSIPRALPKNKIGITGLFEEKLNSLTVELLQKLSQSFKTRVEEMMKNTGEHTLLRRDLNRIKSLMMCDEELSRVMNVMVQLSHIVVVAMVMYWREIGAESVFVAAFFTLVVGFIQEVTFYTEPGYQGYAYRFRTKEADLTPHYTDLLLQVKSYCYIGSWNGYYRTNFTSERTFSPGSAQSMTCDNGTFPETQSLRYFGPLNVTTPSISVYPGVYAGGPEITIMAPAANNFEFLPNRVVLTGASSWTGFENNNFTGLSHCYSSTLLIQSFNSYPYPTRSIIRGCDPIYNSRYVHY
;
A
#
# COMPACT_ATOMS: atom_id res chain seq x y z
N MET A 1 -49.18 -26.18 35.68
CA MET A 1 -48.61 -25.38 34.56
C MET A 1 -49.41 -24.10 34.44
N GLY A 2 -48.81 -22.97 34.06
CA GLY A 2 -49.59 -21.74 33.79
C GLY A 2 -50.43 -21.87 32.50
N PRO A 3 -51.49 -21.06 32.31
CA PRO A 3 -52.32 -21.12 31.10
C PRO A 3 -51.46 -20.89 29.84
N LYS A 4 -51.71 -21.69 28.80
CA LYS A 4 -51.06 -21.52 27.50
C LYS A 4 -51.57 -20.24 26.85
N ILE A 5 -50.66 -19.32 26.57
CA ILE A 5 -50.95 -18.10 25.79
C ILE A 5 -51.13 -18.51 24.32
N ASP A 6 -52.11 -17.91 23.64
CA ASP A 6 -52.35 -18.14 22.21
C ASP A 6 -51.07 -17.85 21.39
N PRO A 7 -50.59 -18.78 20.55
CA PRO A 7 -49.45 -18.57 19.66
C PRO A 7 -49.56 -17.33 18.76
N LYS A 8 -50.77 -16.94 18.35
CA LYS A 8 -51.02 -15.71 17.57
C LYS A 8 -50.67 -14.47 18.38
N VAL A 9 -51.02 -14.45 19.66
CA VAL A 9 -50.70 -13.37 20.59
C VAL A 9 -49.18 -13.34 20.88
N GLU A 10 -48.52 -14.50 21.01
CA GLU A 10 -47.05 -14.58 21.14
C GLU A 10 -46.34 -14.01 19.89
N ALA A 11 -46.88 -14.24 18.69
CA ALA A 11 -46.36 -13.69 17.44
C ALA A 11 -46.54 -12.17 17.35
N SER A 12 -47.73 -11.64 17.68
CA SER A 12 -48.01 -10.20 17.70
C SER A 12 -47.11 -9.44 18.68
N VAL A 13 -46.85 -9.97 19.88
CA VAL A 13 -45.89 -9.39 20.85
C VAL A 13 -44.50 -9.21 20.22
N LYS A 14 -44.03 -10.20 19.45
CA LYS A 14 -42.69 -10.17 18.83
C LYS A 14 -42.63 -9.18 17.68
N ALA A 15 -43.61 -9.18 16.79
CA ALA A 15 -43.69 -8.22 15.68
C ALA A 15 -43.70 -6.76 16.18
N LEU A 16 -44.46 -6.47 17.25
CA LEU A 16 -44.49 -5.14 17.87
C LEU A 16 -43.17 -4.79 18.58
N SER A 17 -42.47 -5.77 19.16
CA SER A 17 -41.12 -5.57 19.71
C SER A 17 -40.07 -5.32 18.62
N GLU A 18 -40.18 -5.95 17.46
CA GLU A 18 -39.30 -5.75 16.30
C GLU A 18 -39.51 -4.36 15.67
N ALA A 19 -40.75 -3.86 15.70
CA ALA A 19 -41.10 -2.46 15.40
C ALA A 19 -40.60 -1.43 16.45
N ASN A 20 -39.81 -1.84 17.46
CA ASN A 20 -39.24 -1.01 18.52
C ASN A 20 -40.27 -0.33 19.47
N LEU A 21 -41.49 -0.86 19.62
CA LEU A 21 -42.39 -0.37 20.66
C LEU A 21 -41.83 -0.70 22.06
N SER A 22 -42.11 0.17 23.05
CA SER A 22 -41.79 -0.11 24.45
C SER A 22 -42.72 -1.19 25.00
N VAL A 23 -42.33 -1.90 26.06
CA VAL A 23 -43.17 -2.99 26.64
C VAL A 23 -44.57 -2.50 27.03
N ARG A 24 -44.70 -1.26 27.53
CA ARG A 24 -46.00 -0.62 27.79
C ARG A 24 -46.75 -0.26 26.50
N GLY A 25 -46.05 0.21 25.46
CA GLY A 25 -46.66 0.47 24.15
C GLY A 25 -47.19 -0.81 23.49
N ILE A 26 -46.46 -1.92 23.60
CA ILE A 26 -46.90 -3.25 23.15
C ILE A 26 -48.17 -3.67 23.91
N GLN A 27 -48.19 -3.50 25.24
CA GLN A 27 -49.37 -3.76 26.08
C GLN A 27 -50.59 -2.97 25.58
N THR A 28 -50.47 -1.65 25.42
CA THR A 28 -51.58 -0.79 24.97
C THR A 28 -52.10 -1.15 23.57
N VAL A 29 -51.24 -1.62 22.65
CA VAL A 29 -51.67 -2.08 21.33
C VAL A 29 -52.43 -3.41 21.42
N ILE A 30 -52.00 -4.33 22.27
CA ILE A 30 -52.64 -5.65 22.44
C ILE A 30 -53.96 -5.53 23.21
N GLU A 31 -54.04 -4.66 24.21
CA GLU A 31 -55.29 -4.33 24.93
C GLU A 31 -56.35 -3.74 23.98
N LYS A 32 -55.94 -2.89 23.02
CA LYS A 32 -56.83 -2.39 21.96
C LYS A 32 -57.35 -3.49 21.02
N SER A 33 -56.66 -4.64 20.94
CA SER A 33 -57.14 -5.83 20.22
C SER A 33 -57.99 -6.78 21.08
N GLY A 34 -58.44 -6.32 22.27
CA GLY A 34 -59.32 -7.08 23.15
C GLY A 34 -58.63 -8.14 24.02
N THR A 35 -57.30 -8.20 24.01
CA THR A 35 -56.53 -9.16 24.84
C THR A 35 -55.75 -8.43 25.92
N HIS A 36 -55.99 -8.74 27.20
CA HIS A 36 -55.21 -8.16 28.30
C HIS A 36 -53.99 -9.03 28.64
N LEU A 37 -52.79 -8.44 28.61
CA LEU A 37 -51.53 -9.10 28.99
C LEU A 37 -50.77 -8.26 30.02
N ALA A 38 -50.40 -8.87 31.14
CA ALA A 38 -49.53 -8.23 32.12
C ALA A 38 -48.14 -7.91 31.52
N VAL A 39 -47.57 -6.75 31.90
CA VAL A 39 -46.22 -6.30 31.51
C VAL A 39 -45.15 -7.39 31.66
N GLY A 40 -45.19 -8.13 32.77
CA GLY A 40 -44.25 -9.24 33.04
C GLY A 40 -44.38 -10.38 32.04
N THR A 41 -45.60 -10.69 31.58
CA THR A 41 -45.85 -11.71 30.55
C THR A 41 -45.26 -11.29 29.21
N ILE A 42 -45.46 -10.04 28.80
CA ILE A 42 -44.87 -9.48 27.57
C ILE A 42 -43.33 -9.52 27.65
N TYR A 43 -42.74 -9.15 28.79
CA TYR A 43 -41.30 -9.25 29.04
C TYR A 43 -40.79 -10.70 28.94
N ASN A 44 -41.53 -11.66 29.49
CA ASN A 44 -41.15 -13.08 29.46
C ASN A 44 -41.25 -13.68 28.05
N ILE A 45 -42.19 -13.22 27.23
CA ILE A 45 -42.29 -13.59 25.81
C ILE A 45 -41.10 -13.04 25.01
N ILE A 46 -40.79 -11.75 25.15
CA ILE A 46 -39.66 -11.09 24.47
C ILE A 46 -38.33 -11.78 24.83
N ASN A 47 -38.13 -12.15 26.09
CA ASN A 47 -36.91 -12.81 26.57
C ASN A 47 -36.95 -14.35 26.48
N CYS A 48 -37.99 -14.94 25.87
CA CYS A 48 -38.18 -16.39 25.69
C CYS A 48 -38.11 -17.24 26.98
N GLU A 49 -38.45 -16.67 28.15
CA GLU A 49 -38.27 -17.36 29.44
C GLU A 49 -39.13 -18.62 29.59
N GLY A 50 -40.34 -18.63 29.05
CA GLY A 50 -41.25 -19.79 29.12
C GLY A 50 -40.66 -21.03 28.42
N LYS A 51 -40.10 -20.84 27.22
CA LYS A 51 -39.47 -21.92 26.45
C LYS A 51 -38.23 -22.46 27.15
N ARG A 52 -37.49 -21.59 27.85
CA ARG A 52 -36.33 -21.96 28.66
C ARG A 52 -36.72 -22.86 29.85
N ARG A 53 -37.84 -22.60 30.51
CA ARG A 53 -38.34 -23.46 31.62
C ARG A 53 -38.83 -24.82 31.09
N GLN A 54 -39.56 -24.84 29.98
CA GLN A 54 -40.04 -26.09 29.36
C GLN A 54 -38.89 -26.98 28.86
N SER A 55 -37.87 -26.42 28.22
CA SER A 55 -36.70 -27.17 27.75
C SER A 55 -35.81 -27.70 28.89
N ILE A 56 -35.72 -27.00 30.01
CA ILE A 56 -35.05 -27.51 31.22
C ILE A 56 -35.86 -28.68 31.81
N ALA A 57 -37.19 -28.57 31.83
CA ALA A 57 -38.07 -29.64 32.31
C ALA A 57 -38.11 -30.87 31.39
N SER A 58 -37.78 -30.73 30.10
CA SER A 58 -37.73 -31.84 29.12
C SER A 58 -36.33 -32.42 28.91
N GLY A 59 -35.32 -32.00 29.67
CA GLY A 59 -33.96 -32.56 29.63
C GLY A 59 -33.14 -32.25 28.36
N GLN A 60 -33.69 -31.52 27.39
CA GLN A 60 -33.00 -31.19 26.14
C GLN A 60 -32.09 -29.96 26.30
N GLY A 61 -30.78 -30.14 26.06
CA GLY A 61 -29.79 -29.07 26.16
C GLY A 61 -29.95 -27.97 25.11
N ILE A 62 -30.15 -26.72 25.55
CA ILE A 62 -30.39 -25.57 24.65
C ILE A 62 -29.09 -25.13 23.94
N ALA A 63 -29.18 -24.96 22.61
CA ALA A 63 -28.13 -24.30 21.83
C ALA A 63 -27.90 -22.84 22.31
N ARG A 64 -26.66 -22.52 22.74
CA ARG A 64 -26.31 -21.34 23.56
C ARG A 64 -26.63 -19.94 23.01
N ASN A 65 -27.16 -19.80 21.79
CA ASN A 65 -27.19 -18.52 21.04
C ASN A 65 -28.60 -18.05 20.61
N ALA A 66 -29.70 -18.57 21.17
CA ALA A 66 -31.06 -18.18 20.79
C ALA A 66 -31.57 -16.83 21.39
N CYS A 67 -30.71 -16.06 22.07
CA CYS A 67 -31.06 -14.72 22.59
C CYS A 67 -30.34 -13.63 21.77
N PRO A 68 -31.05 -12.60 21.27
CA PRO A 68 -30.41 -11.44 20.64
C PRO A 68 -29.42 -10.77 21.59
N PRO A 69 -28.21 -10.38 21.13
CA PRO A 69 -27.23 -9.72 21.99
C PRO A 69 -27.75 -8.36 22.45
N LYS A 70 -27.61 -8.06 23.75
CA LYS A 70 -27.97 -6.74 24.33
C LYS A 70 -27.36 -5.61 23.49
N LYS A 71 -28.24 -4.71 23.01
CA LYS A 71 -27.91 -3.55 22.14
C LYS A 71 -26.78 -2.72 22.79
N LYS A 72 -25.56 -2.83 22.25
CA LYS A 72 -24.34 -2.26 22.88
C LYS A 72 -24.36 -0.73 22.83
N ASN A 73 -23.81 -0.09 23.87
CA ASN A 73 -23.72 1.37 23.96
C ASN A 73 -22.82 1.94 22.83
N SER A 74 -23.45 2.63 21.87
CA SER A 74 -22.82 3.24 20.71
C SER A 74 -21.73 4.27 21.07
N ALA A 75 -21.88 5.01 22.18
CA ALA A 75 -20.88 5.97 22.63
C ALA A 75 -19.60 5.28 23.10
N THR A 76 -19.71 4.16 23.83
CA THR A 76 -18.56 3.36 24.28
C THR A 76 -17.79 2.77 23.10
N LEU A 77 -18.50 2.25 22.09
CA LEU A 77 -17.90 1.75 20.85
C LEU A 77 -17.10 2.86 20.14
N LYS A 78 -17.73 4.02 19.87
CA LYS A 78 -17.06 5.18 19.23
C LYS A 78 -15.85 5.69 20.02
N LYS A 79 -15.90 5.66 21.36
CA LYS A 79 -14.76 6.07 22.22
C LYS A 79 -13.60 5.10 22.13
N ILE A 80 -13.85 3.78 22.16
CA ILE A 80 -12.80 2.76 22.00
C ILE A 80 -12.22 2.80 20.60
N ASP A 81 -13.06 2.99 19.57
CA ASP A 81 -12.64 3.11 18.17
C ASP A 81 -11.61 4.25 18.01
N ARG A 82 -11.97 5.47 18.43
CA ARG A 82 -11.06 6.64 18.47
C ARG A 82 -9.76 6.38 19.25
N LEU A 83 -9.82 5.68 20.39
CA LEU A 83 -8.63 5.36 21.18
C LEU A 83 -7.73 4.34 20.46
N THR A 84 -8.31 3.31 19.83
CA THR A 84 -7.56 2.33 19.03
C THR A 84 -7.01 2.92 17.73
N ASP A 85 -7.58 4.02 17.23
CA ASP A 85 -7.11 4.67 16.01
C ASP A 85 -5.90 5.59 16.17
N LYS A 86 -5.60 6.04 17.39
CA LYS A 86 -4.38 6.82 17.71
C LYS A 86 -3.11 6.18 17.13
N GLN A 87 -2.15 7.02 16.77
CA GLN A 87 -0.89 6.55 16.16
C GLN A 87 -0.03 5.71 17.11
N ASN A 88 -0.16 5.89 18.42
CA ASN A 88 0.36 5.00 19.47
C ASN A 88 -0.82 4.65 20.41
N PRO A 89 -1.65 3.62 20.09
CA PRO A 89 -2.86 3.32 20.85
C PRO A 89 -2.56 3.02 22.32
N PRO A 90 -3.33 3.52 23.30
CA PRO A 90 -3.21 3.06 24.69
C PRO A 90 -3.44 1.55 24.81
N SER A 91 -2.84 0.92 25.81
CA SER A 91 -3.05 -0.52 26.07
C SER A 91 -4.52 -0.81 26.45
N GLN A 92 -5.00 -2.04 26.24
CA GLN A 92 -6.34 -2.45 26.64
C GLN A 92 -6.67 -2.13 28.11
N ARG A 93 -5.68 -2.21 29.02
CA ARG A 93 -5.84 -1.83 30.44
C ARG A 93 -6.04 -0.32 30.63
N GLN A 94 -5.33 0.50 29.85
CA GLN A 94 -5.50 1.95 29.87
C GLN A 94 -6.85 2.36 29.24
N ILE A 95 -7.26 1.72 28.14
CA ILE A 95 -8.59 1.92 27.53
C ILE A 95 -9.69 1.52 28.54
N ALA A 96 -9.55 0.36 29.21
CA ALA A 96 -10.45 -0.08 30.26
C ALA A 96 -10.61 0.96 31.38
N LYS A 97 -9.48 1.51 31.90
CA LYS A 97 -9.50 2.59 32.90
C LYS A 97 -10.14 3.89 32.37
N GLN A 98 -9.82 4.31 31.15
CA GLN A 98 -10.35 5.53 30.52
C GLN A 98 -11.83 5.45 30.13
N CYS A 99 -12.36 4.25 29.93
CA CYS A 99 -13.75 3.99 29.58
C CYS A 99 -14.57 3.42 30.75
N GLN A 100 -13.98 3.23 31.93
CA GLN A 100 -14.60 2.65 33.14
C GLN A 100 -15.31 1.30 32.86
N ILE A 101 -14.65 0.41 32.11
CA ILE A 101 -15.17 -0.91 31.72
C ILE A 101 -14.11 -1.99 31.89
N SER A 102 -14.53 -3.27 31.94
CA SER A 102 -13.59 -4.38 32.09
C SER A 102 -12.67 -4.54 30.87
N LYS A 103 -11.43 -4.97 31.10
CA LYS A 103 -10.46 -5.29 30.03
C LYS A 103 -11.01 -6.37 29.09
N SER A 104 -11.78 -7.33 29.61
CA SER A 104 -12.42 -8.37 28.79
C SER A 104 -13.43 -7.77 27.82
N TYR A 105 -14.25 -6.81 28.27
CA TYR A 105 -15.22 -6.13 27.41
C TYR A 105 -14.52 -5.27 26.33
N VAL A 106 -13.44 -4.57 26.67
CA VAL A 106 -12.59 -3.88 25.67
C VAL A 106 -12.03 -4.86 24.63
N ASN A 107 -11.57 -6.04 25.05
CA ASN A 107 -11.07 -7.07 24.13
C ASN A 107 -12.17 -7.57 23.19
N THR A 108 -13.35 -7.86 23.73
CA THR A 108 -14.53 -8.25 22.93
C THR A 108 -14.91 -7.19 21.90
N ILE A 109 -14.91 -5.92 22.28
CA ILE A 109 -15.21 -4.80 21.36
C ILE A 109 -14.17 -4.71 20.24
N ILE A 110 -12.88 -4.76 20.58
CA ILE A 110 -11.80 -4.67 19.60
C ILE A 110 -11.89 -5.79 18.56
N HIS A 111 -12.15 -7.03 18.99
CA HIS A 111 -12.15 -8.19 18.09
C HIS A 111 -13.49 -8.44 17.38
N ARG A 112 -14.64 -8.30 18.05
CA ARG A 112 -15.96 -8.63 17.49
C ARG A 112 -16.69 -7.44 16.86
N ASP A 113 -16.52 -6.24 17.40
CA ASP A 113 -17.30 -5.06 16.95
C ASP A 113 -16.48 -4.15 16.03
N LEU A 114 -15.17 -4.03 16.27
CA LEU A 114 -14.25 -3.21 15.47
C LEU A 114 -13.40 -4.03 14.48
N CYS A 115 -13.41 -5.36 14.58
CA CYS A 115 -12.59 -6.29 13.78
C CYS A 115 -11.09 -5.93 13.71
N LYS A 116 -10.53 -5.35 14.77
CA LYS A 116 -9.14 -4.88 14.85
C LYS A 116 -8.23 -5.94 15.49
N THR A 117 -7.02 -6.09 14.95
CA THR A 117 -5.97 -6.96 15.52
C THR A 117 -5.25 -6.29 16.68
N VAL A 118 -5.04 -7.03 17.78
CA VAL A 118 -4.27 -6.56 18.94
C VAL A 118 -2.82 -6.98 18.80
N LEU A 119 -1.90 -6.03 18.93
CA LEU A 119 -0.45 -6.29 18.94
C LEU A 119 0.13 -6.04 20.33
N ARG A 120 1.15 -6.85 20.69
CA ARG A 120 1.91 -6.67 21.93
C ARG A 120 2.85 -5.48 21.77
N LYS A 121 2.71 -4.45 22.62
CA LYS A 121 3.66 -3.34 22.68
C LYS A 121 5.05 -3.81 23.10
N ALA A 122 6.07 -3.24 22.46
CA ALA A 122 7.45 -3.39 22.90
C ALA A 122 7.65 -2.68 24.26
N LYS A 123 8.38 -3.33 25.18
CA LYS A 123 8.89 -2.67 26.39
C LYS A 123 10.13 -1.87 25.98
N LEU A 124 10.08 -0.55 26.15
CA LEU A 124 11.15 0.36 25.74
C LEU A 124 11.75 1.07 26.96
N HIS A 125 12.98 1.56 26.83
CA HIS A 125 13.65 2.30 27.90
C HIS A 125 12.99 3.67 28.10
N ALA A 126 12.81 4.11 29.35
CA ALA A 126 12.23 5.42 29.63
C ALA A 126 13.15 6.55 29.12
N LEU A 127 12.65 7.42 28.24
CA LEU A 127 13.40 8.58 27.76
C LEU A 127 13.27 9.74 28.76
N LYS A 128 14.39 10.38 29.08
CA LYS A 128 14.41 11.70 29.75
C LYS A 128 14.20 12.79 28.69
N PRO A 129 13.72 13.99 29.04
CA PRO A 129 13.61 15.11 28.10
C PRO A 129 14.90 15.40 27.33
N SER A 130 16.07 15.28 27.97
CA SER A 130 17.38 15.40 27.32
C SER A 130 17.66 14.30 26.29
N HIS A 131 17.22 13.05 26.53
CA HIS A 131 17.31 12.00 25.51
C HIS A 131 16.39 12.30 24.32
N ILE A 132 15.17 12.81 24.58
CA ILE A 132 14.18 13.16 23.56
C ILE A 132 14.73 14.30 22.67
N ALA A 133 15.23 15.37 23.28
CA ALA A 133 15.85 16.49 22.57
C ALA A 133 17.07 16.04 21.73
N ASN A 134 17.99 15.26 22.32
CA ASN A 134 19.11 14.69 21.57
C ASN A 134 18.63 13.81 20.41
N ARG A 135 17.69 12.89 20.64
CA ARG A 135 17.13 12.01 19.60
C ARG A 135 16.51 12.79 18.46
N LYS A 136 15.77 13.86 18.74
CA LYS A 136 15.19 14.75 17.71
C LYS A 136 16.27 15.40 16.86
N THR A 137 17.24 16.07 17.49
CA THR A 137 18.30 16.81 16.81
C THR A 137 19.27 15.90 16.07
N ASN A 138 19.75 14.84 16.71
CA ASN A 138 20.73 13.92 16.13
C ASN A 138 20.11 13.08 15.01
N SER A 139 18.85 12.65 15.12
CA SER A 139 18.21 11.92 14.01
C SER A 139 18.02 12.82 12.78
N ARG A 140 17.81 14.13 13.01
CA ARG A 140 17.77 15.13 11.94
C ARG A 140 19.15 15.34 11.33
N LYS A 141 20.19 15.62 12.13
CA LYS A 141 21.58 15.77 11.65
C LYS A 141 22.08 14.56 10.87
N LEU A 142 21.87 13.35 11.41
CA LEU A 142 22.26 12.10 10.76
C LEU A 142 21.50 11.86 9.45
N TYR A 143 20.25 12.32 9.35
CA TYR A 143 19.51 12.28 8.09
C TYR A 143 20.03 13.34 7.09
N GLU A 144 20.04 14.61 7.47
CA GLU A 144 20.36 15.74 6.58
C GLU A 144 21.83 15.75 6.14
N GLY A 145 22.78 15.46 7.04
CA GLY A 145 24.21 15.50 6.74
C GLY A 145 24.75 14.27 6.01
N HIS A 146 24.18 13.07 6.26
CA HIS A 146 24.76 11.81 5.78
C HIS A 146 23.83 10.95 4.91
N LEU A 147 22.54 11.28 4.76
CA LEU A 147 21.55 10.40 4.11
C LEU A 147 20.56 11.11 3.16
N ALA A 148 20.36 12.41 3.30
CA ALA A 148 19.63 13.26 2.36
C ALA A 148 20.52 13.57 1.14
N GLY A 149 19.90 13.81 -0.03
CA GLY A 149 20.64 14.12 -1.26
C GLY A 149 21.50 12.97 -1.84
N LEU A 150 21.54 11.79 -1.22
CA LEU A 150 22.25 10.65 -1.80
C LEU A 150 21.50 10.12 -3.04
N GLN A 151 22.02 10.44 -4.22
CA GLN A 151 21.88 9.57 -5.40
C GLN A 151 22.51 8.18 -5.11
N ARG A 152 22.34 7.23 -6.04
CA ARG A 152 22.53 5.78 -5.84
C ARG A 152 23.93 5.37 -5.33
N ASP A 153 24.94 6.23 -5.45
CA ASP A 153 26.36 5.85 -5.42
C ASP A 153 27.15 6.32 -4.18
N LYS A 154 26.51 6.91 -3.15
CA LYS A 154 27.20 7.26 -1.88
C LYS A 154 27.09 6.13 -0.85
N ASN A 155 28.25 5.65 -0.40
CA ASN A 155 28.44 4.31 0.14
C ASN A 155 28.64 4.29 1.66
N ASN A 156 27.55 4.40 2.42
CA ASN A 156 27.64 4.42 3.88
C ASN A 156 27.83 3.01 4.46
N LEU A 157 28.90 2.83 5.23
CA LEU A 157 29.16 1.65 6.06
C LEU A 157 28.49 1.81 7.43
N LEU A 158 27.69 0.83 7.84
CA LEU A 158 27.13 0.79 9.19
C LEU A 158 27.66 -0.37 10.01
N TYR A 159 28.29 -0.02 11.12
CA TYR A 159 28.78 -0.92 12.14
C TYR A 159 27.93 -0.79 13.42
N LYS A 160 28.00 -1.79 14.29
CA LYS A 160 27.56 -1.65 15.68
C LYS A 160 28.42 -2.46 16.64
N GLY A 161 28.73 -1.85 17.79
CA GLY A 161 29.54 -2.46 18.83
C GLY A 161 28.95 -3.74 19.42
N PRO A 162 29.81 -4.61 19.96
CA PRO A 162 29.36 -5.76 20.74
C PRO A 162 28.54 -5.29 21.95
N LYS A 163 27.24 -5.54 21.91
CA LYS A 163 26.35 -5.26 23.04
C LYS A 163 26.63 -6.22 24.19
N THR A 164 26.98 -5.66 25.34
CA THR A 164 26.86 -6.37 26.62
C THR A 164 25.41 -6.81 26.83
N GLY A 165 25.23 -7.99 27.43
CA GLY A 165 24.00 -8.76 27.35
C GLY A 165 22.73 -7.99 27.75
N ILE A 166 21.79 -7.86 26.82
CA ILE A 166 20.41 -7.46 27.12
C ILE A 166 19.69 -8.69 27.65
N PRO A 167 19.10 -8.66 28.85
CA PRO A 167 18.64 -9.86 29.52
C PRO A 167 17.54 -10.57 28.73
N LEU A 168 17.73 -11.87 28.59
CA LEU A 168 16.65 -12.82 28.36
C LEU A 168 15.51 -12.55 29.37
N ARG A 169 14.27 -12.77 28.92
CA ARG A 169 13.41 -13.91 29.33
C ARG A 169 11.94 -13.55 29.61
N LEU A 170 11.07 -14.55 29.44
CA LEU A 170 9.91 -14.74 30.33
C LEU A 170 10.46 -14.89 31.75
N PRO A 171 9.93 -14.20 32.78
CA PRO A 171 10.69 -13.87 33.99
C PRO A 171 11.15 -15.08 34.81
N LYS A 172 12.39 -15.52 34.57
CA LYS A 172 13.27 -16.22 35.51
C LYS A 172 14.69 -15.70 35.28
N LYS A 173 15.27 -15.00 36.27
CA LYS A 173 16.66 -14.51 36.22
C LYS A 173 17.57 -15.71 35.92
N GLU A 174 18.40 -15.63 34.89
CA GLU A 174 19.42 -16.64 34.60
C GLU A 174 20.76 -15.91 34.53
N LYS A 175 21.66 -16.21 35.48
CA LYS A 175 22.90 -15.46 35.68
C LYS A 175 24.10 -16.07 34.93
N PHE A 176 24.03 -17.35 34.58
CA PHE A 176 25.14 -18.11 34.00
C PHE A 176 24.64 -19.06 32.91
N SER A 177 24.79 -18.63 31.66
CA SER A 177 24.74 -19.48 30.47
C SER A 177 25.85 -19.00 29.54
N ASP A 178 26.37 -19.87 28.67
CA ASP A 178 27.45 -19.47 27.76
C ASP A 178 27.00 -18.34 26.82
N ARG A 179 27.85 -17.32 26.70
CA ARG A 179 27.55 -16.11 25.93
C ARG A 179 28.43 -16.04 24.71
N PHE A 180 27.82 -16.24 23.54
CA PHE A 180 28.45 -15.92 22.26
C PHE A 180 28.36 -14.42 22.00
N MET A 181 29.49 -13.77 21.77
CA MET A 181 29.54 -12.38 21.32
C MET A 181 29.95 -12.37 19.85
N VAL A 182 29.15 -11.71 19.03
CA VAL A 182 29.40 -11.55 17.60
C VAL A 182 29.29 -10.09 17.21
N VAL A 183 30.13 -9.71 16.27
CA VAL A 183 30.27 -8.38 15.73
C VAL A 183 30.03 -8.47 14.22
N GLY A 184 29.30 -7.51 13.65
CA GLY A 184 28.94 -7.51 12.24
C GLY A 184 28.72 -6.10 11.72
N ALA A 185 28.81 -5.95 10.40
CA ALA A 185 28.64 -4.68 9.71
C ALA A 185 27.92 -4.87 8.37
N MET A 186 27.23 -3.82 7.92
CA MET A 186 26.43 -3.81 6.70
C MET A 186 26.75 -2.56 5.87
N THR A 187 26.68 -2.71 4.55
CA THR A 187 26.93 -1.65 3.56
C THR A 187 25.78 -1.61 2.54
N GLY A 188 25.74 -0.58 1.69
CA GLY A 188 24.81 -0.58 0.55
C GLY A 188 25.06 -1.73 -0.44
N ARG A 189 26.30 -2.22 -0.53
CA ARG A 189 26.74 -3.31 -1.44
C ARG A 189 26.72 -4.71 -0.78
N GLY A 190 25.99 -4.89 0.32
CA GLY A 190 25.84 -6.17 1.02
C GLY A 190 26.35 -6.14 2.46
N VAL A 191 26.75 -7.29 3.00
CA VAL A 191 27.26 -7.41 4.38
C VAL A 191 28.78 -7.63 4.41
N LEU A 192 29.41 -7.32 5.54
CA LEU A 192 30.78 -7.73 5.84
C LEU A 192 30.78 -9.02 6.70
N PRO A 193 31.83 -9.86 6.64
CA PRO A 193 31.92 -11.09 7.43
C PRO A 193 31.67 -10.87 8.92
N LEU A 194 31.09 -11.86 9.61
CA LEU A 194 30.94 -11.78 11.06
C LEU A 194 32.29 -11.99 11.76
N ILE A 195 32.54 -11.22 12.83
CA ILE A 195 33.71 -11.37 13.68
C ILE A 195 33.24 -11.97 15.03
N PRO A 196 33.70 -13.18 15.41
CA PRO A 196 33.41 -13.74 16.71
C PRO A 196 34.33 -13.11 17.76
N VAL A 197 33.74 -12.58 18.84
CA VAL A 197 34.51 -12.08 19.99
C VAL A 197 34.60 -13.20 21.02
N ARG A 198 35.82 -13.61 21.36
CA ARG A 198 36.09 -14.68 22.33
C ARG A 198 35.39 -14.38 23.65
N SER A 199 34.70 -15.39 24.20
CA SER A 199 33.99 -15.27 25.48
C SER A 199 34.94 -14.82 26.60
N ASN A 200 34.40 -14.03 27.53
CA ASN A 200 35.10 -13.38 28.66
C ASN A 200 36.00 -12.17 28.33
N ALA A 201 36.27 -11.85 27.06
CA ALA A 201 36.97 -10.61 26.73
C ALA A 201 36.12 -9.36 27.01
N LYS A 202 36.59 -8.46 27.90
CA LYS A 202 36.08 -7.08 27.94
C LYS A 202 36.60 -6.35 26.70
N ILE A 203 35.71 -5.94 25.80
CA ILE A 203 36.07 -5.12 24.64
C ILE A 203 36.50 -3.73 25.13
N ASN A 204 37.81 -3.55 25.27
CA ASN A 204 38.43 -2.23 25.44
C ASN A 204 38.62 -1.57 24.06
N SER A 205 39.03 -0.29 24.04
CA SER A 205 39.24 0.47 22.81
C SER A 205 40.31 -0.13 21.89
N LYS A 206 41.39 -0.66 22.47
CA LYS A 206 42.48 -1.30 21.71
C LYS A 206 42.01 -2.57 21.01
N TYR A 207 41.33 -3.47 21.71
CA TYR A 207 40.71 -4.66 21.13
C TYR A 207 39.70 -4.28 20.03
N TYR A 208 38.89 -3.24 20.26
CA TYR A 208 37.93 -2.77 19.27
C TYR A 208 38.60 -2.25 17.99
N VAL A 209 39.67 -1.45 18.10
CA VAL A 209 40.43 -1.01 16.91
C VAL A 209 41.09 -2.21 16.23
N ASP A 210 41.95 -2.94 16.94
CA ASP A 210 42.86 -3.93 16.34
C ASP A 210 42.13 -5.18 15.81
N ASN A 211 41.08 -5.65 16.51
CA ASN A 211 40.41 -6.92 16.18
C ASN A 211 39.10 -6.74 15.41
N VAL A 212 38.58 -5.51 15.30
CA VAL A 212 37.32 -5.23 14.60
C VAL A 212 37.49 -4.13 13.55
N LEU A 213 37.87 -2.92 13.94
CA LEU A 213 37.92 -1.80 12.99
C LEU A 213 38.94 -2.04 11.88
N ARG A 214 40.18 -2.43 12.20
CA ARG A 214 41.18 -2.75 11.17
C ARG A 214 40.69 -3.81 10.18
N LYS A 215 40.10 -4.90 10.69
CA LYS A 215 39.56 -5.97 9.82
C LYS A 215 38.47 -5.46 8.88
N PHE A 216 37.53 -4.65 9.36
CA PHE A 216 36.48 -4.12 8.49
C PHE A 216 36.96 -3.02 7.56
N LEU A 217 37.74 -2.07 8.06
CA LEU A 217 38.06 -0.84 7.36
C LEU A 217 39.31 -0.95 6.48
N GLU A 218 40.34 -1.69 6.91
CA GLU A 218 41.60 -1.85 6.16
C GLU A 218 41.60 -3.10 5.27
N VAL A 219 40.76 -4.11 5.55
CA VAL A 219 40.75 -5.37 4.79
C VAL A 219 39.46 -5.58 3.98
N GLU A 220 38.28 -5.51 4.61
CA GLU A 220 37.02 -5.88 3.93
C GLU A 220 36.40 -4.75 3.11
N ILE A 221 36.56 -3.50 3.54
CA ILE A 221 35.98 -2.33 2.86
C ILE A 221 36.69 -1.97 1.54
N PRO A 222 38.03 -1.99 1.42
CA PRO A 222 38.72 -1.78 0.15
C PRO A 222 38.31 -2.80 -0.92
N LYS A 223 37.99 -4.04 -0.53
CA LYS A 223 37.45 -5.07 -1.45
C LYS A 223 36.03 -4.74 -1.96
N LYS A 224 35.21 -4.04 -1.17
CA LYS A 224 33.83 -3.66 -1.53
C LYS A 224 33.72 -2.30 -2.21
N TYR A 225 34.69 -1.42 -1.95
CA TYR A 225 34.73 -0.03 -2.39
C TYR A 225 36.12 0.35 -2.97
N PRO A 226 36.61 -0.37 -3.99
CA PRO A 226 37.87 -0.05 -4.63
C PRO A 226 37.80 1.35 -5.26
N GLY A 227 38.77 2.22 -4.92
CA GLY A 227 38.85 3.58 -5.44
C GLY A 227 37.79 4.57 -4.91
N GLU A 228 36.98 4.20 -3.90
CA GLU A 228 35.88 5.04 -3.40
C GLU A 228 35.86 5.19 -1.86
N LEU A 229 37.01 4.98 -1.22
CA LEU A 229 37.14 5.00 0.25
C LEU A 229 36.83 6.37 0.87
N ASP A 230 37.15 7.45 0.16
CA ASP A 230 36.81 8.84 0.51
C ASP A 230 35.30 9.07 0.66
N LYS A 231 34.48 8.30 -0.07
CA LYS A 231 33.01 8.40 -0.05
C LYS A 231 32.38 7.57 1.08
N VAL A 232 33.15 6.81 1.85
CA VAL A 232 32.64 5.89 2.88
C VAL A 232 32.47 6.59 4.22
N PHE A 233 31.22 6.72 4.65
CA PHE A 233 30.86 7.17 5.99
C PHE A 233 30.61 5.99 6.91
N ILE A 234 31.27 5.98 8.08
CA ILE A 234 31.22 4.88 9.05
C ILE A 234 30.36 5.31 10.23
N HIS A 235 29.29 4.57 10.52
CA HIS A 235 28.45 4.80 11.71
C HIS A 235 28.68 3.70 12.76
N HIS A 236 28.83 4.08 14.04
CA HIS A 236 28.84 3.17 15.18
C HIS A 236 28.09 3.75 16.39
N ASP A 237 27.71 2.96 17.40
CA ASP A 237 27.06 3.50 18.60
C ASP A 237 28.05 4.13 19.59
N ALA A 238 27.59 5.08 20.43
CA ALA A 238 28.43 5.76 21.42
C ALA A 238 28.72 4.89 22.67
N ALA A 239 29.37 3.75 22.46
CA ALA A 239 29.89 2.88 23.52
C ALA A 239 31.22 3.44 24.07
N SER A 240 31.58 3.13 25.32
CA SER A 240 32.80 3.67 25.96
C SER A 240 34.09 3.29 25.24
N SER A 241 34.15 2.11 24.61
CA SER A 241 35.27 1.68 23.76
C SER A 241 35.33 2.44 22.43
N HIS A 242 34.23 3.01 21.96
CA HIS A 242 34.12 3.75 20.69
C HIS A 242 34.39 5.24 20.88
N THR A 243 34.03 5.80 22.05
CA THR A 243 34.28 7.19 22.43
C THR A 243 35.66 7.42 23.04
N ALA A 244 36.47 6.37 23.19
CA ALA A 244 37.80 6.47 23.79
C ALA A 244 38.77 7.25 22.90
N LYS A 245 39.68 8.04 23.51
CA LYS A 245 40.71 8.82 22.80
C LYS A 245 41.48 7.99 21.76
N PHE A 246 41.86 6.76 22.10
CA PHE A 246 42.56 5.84 21.20
C PHE A 246 41.78 5.55 19.90
N THR A 247 40.45 5.38 19.99
CA THR A 247 39.59 5.13 18.83
C THR A 247 39.28 6.40 18.05
N GLN A 248 39.26 7.56 18.73
CA GLN A 248 39.16 8.86 18.07
C GLN A 248 40.44 9.21 17.28
N GLN A 249 41.62 8.90 17.83
CA GLN A 249 42.90 9.06 17.13
C GLN A 249 42.93 8.19 15.87
N TYR A 250 42.65 6.89 16.02
CA TYR A 250 42.54 5.96 14.89
C TYR A 250 41.57 6.46 13.80
N ALA A 251 40.46 7.11 14.18
CA ALA A 251 39.51 7.67 13.22
C ALA A 251 40.04 8.92 12.48
N GLN A 252 40.91 9.71 13.10
CA GLN A 252 41.62 10.82 12.44
C GLN A 252 42.68 10.26 11.49
N ASP A 253 43.50 9.33 11.95
CA ASP A 253 44.56 8.68 11.17
C ASP A 253 43.96 7.99 9.92
N LEU A 254 42.86 7.24 10.10
CA LEU A 254 42.11 6.59 9.02
C LEU A 254 41.59 7.59 7.98
N LYS A 255 41.04 8.73 8.44
CA LYS A 255 40.54 9.77 7.53
C LYS A 255 41.67 10.42 6.74
N GLN A 256 42.83 10.63 7.36
CA GLN A 256 44.02 11.16 6.68
C GLN A 256 44.58 10.16 5.66
N SER A 257 44.63 8.86 6.00
CA SER A 257 45.26 7.85 5.15
C SER A 257 44.35 7.26 4.05
N THR A 258 43.03 7.29 4.22
CA THR A 258 42.08 6.64 3.29
C THR A 258 40.89 7.51 2.86
N GLY A 259 40.72 8.71 3.45
CA GLY A 259 39.54 9.56 3.26
C GLY A 259 38.28 9.10 4.03
N MET A 260 38.22 7.86 4.50
CA MET A 260 37.05 7.31 5.20
C MET A 260 36.67 8.15 6.43
N THR A 261 35.39 8.52 6.54
CA THR A 261 34.93 9.41 7.61
C THR A 261 34.08 8.66 8.65
N LEU A 262 34.60 8.53 9.87
CA LEU A 262 33.81 8.08 11.02
C LEU A 262 32.86 9.19 11.48
N ILE A 263 31.56 8.91 11.48
CA ILE A 263 30.52 9.84 11.92
C ILE A 263 30.70 10.15 13.41
N SER A 264 30.70 11.44 13.75
CA SER A 264 30.90 11.88 15.13
C SER A 264 29.80 11.35 16.06
N ASN A 265 30.21 10.89 17.24
CA ASN A 265 29.29 10.52 18.33
C ASN A 265 28.30 11.64 18.71
N SER A 266 28.63 12.92 18.45
CA SER A 266 27.73 14.06 18.66
C SER A 266 26.55 14.11 17.69
N GLU A 267 26.59 13.38 16.58
CA GLU A 267 25.53 13.33 15.55
C GLU A 267 24.67 12.08 15.65
N ILE A 268 25.06 11.12 16.49
CA ILE A 268 24.40 9.81 16.60
C ILE A 268 23.34 9.85 17.71
N PRO A 269 22.08 9.39 17.46
CA PRO A 269 21.01 9.46 18.46
C PRO A 269 21.26 8.55 19.68
N ILE A 270 21.27 9.11 20.89
CA ILE A 270 21.50 8.32 22.11
C ILE A 270 20.31 7.42 22.47
N LYS A 271 20.62 6.20 22.95
CA LYS A 271 19.64 5.19 23.40
C LYS A 271 18.62 4.80 22.31
N SER A 272 19.05 4.76 21.06
CA SER A 272 18.20 4.58 19.88
C SER A 272 18.46 3.29 19.10
N PRO A 273 18.08 2.11 19.62
CA PRO A 273 18.14 0.85 18.84
C PRO A 273 17.20 0.89 17.62
N ASP A 274 16.16 1.72 17.68
CA ASP A 274 15.19 1.98 16.62
C ASP A 274 15.76 2.73 15.42
N THR A 275 16.90 3.41 15.58
CA THR A 275 17.62 4.17 14.53
C THR A 275 19.01 3.60 14.22
N SER A 276 19.31 2.35 14.58
CA SER A 276 20.58 1.68 14.25
C SER A 276 20.29 0.41 13.43
N LEU A 277 20.83 0.31 12.21
CA LEU A 277 20.53 -0.81 11.28
C LEU A 277 20.78 -2.18 11.90
N MET A 278 21.96 -2.34 12.53
CA MET A 278 22.31 -3.59 13.19
C MET A 278 21.37 -3.94 14.34
N ASP A 279 20.76 -2.97 15.01
CA ASP A 279 19.81 -3.23 16.10
C ASP A 279 18.41 -3.59 15.63
N PHE A 280 17.82 -2.80 14.72
CA PHE A 280 16.44 -3.04 14.28
C PHE A 280 16.34 -4.11 13.19
N PHE A 281 17.41 -4.31 12.41
CA PHE A 281 17.50 -5.31 11.36
C PHE A 281 18.56 -6.38 11.69
N GLY A 282 19.86 -6.10 11.60
CA GLY A 282 20.90 -7.15 11.50
C GLY A 282 20.85 -8.20 12.61
N PHE A 283 20.99 -7.79 13.87
CA PHE A 283 20.87 -8.67 15.03
C PHE A 283 19.42 -9.14 15.29
N GLY A 284 18.40 -8.44 14.79
CA GLY A 284 17.01 -8.87 14.86
C GLY A 284 16.73 -10.06 13.94
N TYR A 285 17.24 -9.99 12.71
CA TYR A 285 17.20 -11.02 11.68
C TYR A 285 17.98 -12.26 12.15
N LEU A 286 19.26 -12.11 12.49
CA LEU A 286 20.11 -13.22 12.96
C LEU A 286 19.49 -13.97 14.16
N LYS A 287 18.91 -13.24 15.13
CA LYS A 287 18.17 -13.85 16.24
C LYS A 287 16.94 -14.63 15.76
N GLN A 288 16.16 -14.06 14.84
CA GLN A 288 14.98 -14.75 14.29
C GLN A 288 15.36 -16.07 13.61
N GLN A 289 16.45 -16.09 12.84
CA GLN A 289 16.91 -17.30 12.16
C GLN A 289 17.48 -18.33 13.13
N LEU A 290 18.25 -17.93 14.14
CA LEU A 290 18.67 -18.81 15.24
C LEU A 290 17.48 -19.46 15.97
N PHE A 291 16.41 -18.70 16.24
CA PHE A 291 15.18 -19.26 16.84
C PHE A 291 14.47 -20.28 15.93
N LYS A 292 14.49 -20.10 14.61
CA LYS A 292 13.91 -21.06 13.66
C LYS A 292 14.74 -22.34 13.56
N ARG A 293 16.07 -22.22 13.43
CA ARG A 293 16.98 -23.36 13.26
C ARG A 293 17.31 -24.11 14.56
N LYS A 294 16.96 -23.56 15.73
CA LYS A 294 17.10 -24.21 17.06
C LYS A 294 18.52 -24.75 17.35
N ALA A 295 19.55 -24.00 17.00
CA ALA A 295 20.94 -24.40 17.27
C ALA A 295 21.18 -24.60 18.79
N SER A 296 21.66 -25.78 19.18
CA SER A 296 21.85 -26.20 20.58
C SER A 296 23.31 -26.16 21.06
N THR A 297 24.28 -26.02 20.16
CA THR A 297 25.72 -25.99 20.47
C THR A 297 26.37 -24.68 20.03
N MET A 298 27.48 -24.28 20.66
CA MET A 298 28.19 -23.05 20.32
C MET A 298 28.69 -23.02 18.87
N ALA A 299 29.25 -24.14 18.39
CA ALA A 299 29.63 -24.33 16.99
C ALA A 299 28.42 -24.28 16.05
N GLY A 300 27.28 -24.86 16.46
CA GLY A 300 26.02 -24.77 15.71
C GLY A 300 25.50 -23.34 15.60
N VAL A 301 25.56 -22.55 16.68
CA VAL A 301 25.22 -21.12 16.67
C VAL A 301 26.11 -20.36 15.71
N TRP A 302 27.43 -20.59 15.75
CA TRP A 302 28.37 -19.93 14.83
C TRP A 302 28.13 -20.32 13.36
N LYS A 303 27.90 -21.61 13.08
CA LYS A 303 27.57 -22.11 11.74
C LYS A 303 26.30 -21.47 11.19
N VAL A 304 25.23 -21.43 11.99
CA VAL A 304 23.95 -20.81 11.60
C VAL A 304 24.09 -19.30 11.41
N LEU A 305 24.86 -18.62 12.25
CA LEU A 305 25.09 -17.18 12.13
C LEU A 305 25.73 -16.81 10.79
N ASN A 306 26.79 -17.50 10.36
CA ASN A 306 27.43 -17.22 9.07
C ASN A 306 26.49 -17.59 7.91
N GLN A 307 25.95 -18.83 7.89
CA GLN A 307 25.07 -19.29 6.82
C GLN A 307 23.84 -18.40 6.59
N GLU A 308 23.27 -17.80 7.64
CA GLU A 308 22.15 -16.88 7.50
C GLU A 308 22.59 -15.45 7.16
N TRP A 309 23.80 -15.04 7.57
CA TRP A 309 24.35 -13.73 7.24
C TRP A 309 24.74 -13.63 5.77
N ASP A 310 25.32 -14.69 5.20
CA ASP A 310 25.70 -14.77 3.80
C ASP A 310 24.50 -14.70 2.84
N LEU A 311 23.28 -15.01 3.33
CA LEU A 311 22.02 -14.86 2.59
C LEU A 311 21.48 -13.41 2.55
N VAL A 312 22.11 -12.46 3.24
CA VAL A 312 21.67 -11.06 3.26
C VAL A 312 22.15 -10.35 1.99
N SER A 313 21.29 -10.38 0.96
CA SER A 313 21.59 -9.80 -0.36
C SER A 313 21.73 -8.27 -0.34
N PRO A 314 22.43 -7.66 -1.33
CA PRO A 314 22.49 -6.20 -1.47
C PRO A 314 21.10 -5.54 -1.59
N GLU A 315 20.15 -6.18 -2.27
CA GLU A 315 18.75 -5.71 -2.37
C GLU A 315 18.05 -5.68 -0.99
N MET A 316 18.39 -6.62 -0.10
CA MET A 316 17.92 -6.60 1.28
C MET A 316 18.58 -5.47 2.08
N CYS A 317 19.88 -5.22 1.89
CA CYS A 317 20.56 -4.05 2.46
C CYS A 317 19.89 -2.74 2.01
N GLU A 318 19.65 -2.54 0.71
CA GLU A 318 19.02 -1.32 0.17
C GLU A 318 17.67 -1.04 0.85
N LYS A 319 16.79 -2.04 0.93
CA LYS A 319 15.48 -1.95 1.63
C LYS A 319 15.65 -1.57 3.11
N VAL A 320 16.71 -2.05 3.76
CA VAL A 320 17.06 -1.74 5.16
C VAL A 320 17.58 -0.31 5.31
N PHE A 321 18.42 0.19 4.41
CA PHE A 321 18.84 1.60 4.35
C PHE A 321 17.65 2.54 4.04
N GLY A 322 16.74 2.17 3.15
CA GLY A 322 15.48 2.91 2.94
C GLY A 322 14.60 2.97 4.19
N SER A 323 14.50 1.85 4.93
CA SER A 323 13.84 1.82 6.24
C SER A 323 14.49 2.76 7.25
N TRP A 324 15.82 2.87 7.22
CA TRP A 324 16.59 3.75 8.12
C TRP A 324 16.31 5.23 7.88
N LYS A 325 16.36 5.67 6.62
CA LYS A 325 15.99 7.04 6.20
C LYS A 325 14.58 7.39 6.69
N ARG A 326 13.62 6.47 6.57
CA ARG A 326 12.26 6.64 7.11
C ARG A 326 12.22 6.70 8.65
N ARG A 327 12.97 5.85 9.35
CA ARG A 327 13.01 5.81 10.83
C ARG A 327 13.57 7.11 11.41
N LEU A 328 14.68 7.63 10.88
CA LEU A 328 15.27 8.89 11.32
C LEU A 328 14.30 10.08 11.14
N ARG A 329 13.67 10.19 9.97
CA ARG A 329 12.58 11.16 9.72
C ARG A 329 11.43 11.00 10.71
N LEU A 330 10.99 9.78 10.99
CA LEU A 330 9.91 9.51 11.95
C LEU A 330 10.28 9.91 13.39
N VAL A 331 11.52 9.69 13.84
CA VAL A 331 11.97 10.14 15.17
C VAL A 331 11.96 11.67 15.25
N ALA A 332 12.48 12.36 14.23
CA ALA A 332 12.43 13.83 14.18
C ALA A 332 10.98 14.36 14.19
N GLN A 333 10.09 13.80 13.36
CA GLN A 333 8.66 14.14 13.29
C GLN A 333 7.89 13.79 14.59
N LYS A 334 8.35 12.81 15.37
CA LYS A 334 7.81 12.47 16.69
C LYS A 334 8.57 13.16 17.82
N ASN A 335 9.21 14.28 17.54
CA ASN A 335 9.92 15.12 18.51
C ASN A 335 10.99 14.38 19.31
N GLY A 336 11.54 13.27 18.81
CA GLY A 336 12.55 12.45 19.51
C GLY A 336 12.00 11.27 20.30
N GLU A 337 10.68 11.07 20.34
CA GLU A 337 10.04 9.94 21.01
C GLU A 337 10.36 8.58 20.39
N HIS A 338 9.98 7.52 21.10
CA HIS A 338 10.03 6.14 20.59
C HIS A 338 9.05 5.88 19.45
N ILE A 339 9.52 5.19 18.41
CA ILE A 339 8.78 4.97 17.15
C ILE A 339 8.25 3.54 17.00
N GLU A 340 8.78 2.56 17.75
CA GLU A 340 8.48 1.13 17.61
C GLU A 340 7.07 0.76 18.06
N ASN A 341 6.44 1.59 18.91
CA ASN A 341 5.04 1.44 19.31
C ASN A 341 4.09 2.30 18.43
N THR A 342 4.58 2.89 17.34
CA THR A 342 3.78 3.73 16.45
C THR A 342 3.30 2.99 15.20
N LYS A 343 2.07 3.27 14.77
CA LYS A 343 1.48 2.72 13.54
C LYS A 343 2.31 3.04 12.29
N ALA A 344 3.06 4.15 12.24
CA ALA A 344 3.81 4.55 11.04
C ALA A 344 4.98 3.63 10.67
N ILE A 345 5.45 2.78 11.59
CA ILE A 345 6.45 1.74 11.29
C ILE A 345 5.77 0.45 10.86
N HIS A 346 4.70 0.06 11.55
CA HIS A 346 3.96 -1.18 11.26
C HIS A 346 2.99 -1.07 10.08
N SER A 347 2.77 0.15 9.56
CA SER A 347 1.79 0.42 8.50
C SER A 347 2.12 -0.21 7.15
N HIS A 348 3.33 -0.76 6.93
CA HIS A 348 3.60 -1.58 5.75
C HIS A 348 2.65 -2.78 5.60
N ARG A 349 2.07 -3.29 6.70
CA ARG A 349 1.03 -4.34 6.65
C ARG A 349 -0.41 -3.83 6.42
N VAL A 350 -0.64 -2.52 6.48
CA VAL A 350 -1.98 -1.90 6.41
C VAL A 350 -2.12 -0.91 5.23
N GLN A 351 -1.02 -0.35 4.74
CA GLN A 351 -1.01 0.60 3.61
C GLN A 351 -1.31 -0.07 2.25
N LYS A 352 -1.32 -1.41 2.16
CA LYS A 352 -1.87 -2.14 0.99
C LYS A 352 -3.38 -1.88 0.76
N LEU A 353 -4.09 -1.20 1.66
CA LEU A 353 -5.54 -0.94 1.58
C LEU A 353 -5.95 0.55 1.55
N LYS A 354 -5.02 1.51 1.58
CA LYS A 354 -5.32 2.96 1.43
C LYS A 354 -4.23 3.72 0.68
N GLY A 355 -4.08 3.42 -0.61
CA GLY A 355 -3.29 4.22 -1.54
C GLY A 355 -4.04 5.49 -1.91
N GLN A 356 -3.54 6.65 -1.49
CA GLN A 356 -3.90 8.00 -1.97
C GLN A 356 -3.11 9.13 -1.27
N LYS A 357 -2.54 8.87 -0.09
CA LYS A 357 -1.79 9.87 0.71
C LYS A 357 -0.28 10.00 0.43
N ILE A 358 0.24 9.32 -0.59
CA ILE A 358 1.68 9.25 -0.89
C ILE A 358 2.05 10.21 -2.03
N ILE A 359 1.23 10.26 -3.09
CA ILE A 359 1.48 11.00 -4.34
C ILE A 359 1.76 12.50 -4.11
N THR A 360 1.09 13.14 -3.14
CA THR A 360 1.28 14.56 -2.85
C THR A 360 2.59 14.91 -2.14
N PHE A 361 3.30 13.93 -1.56
CA PHE A 361 4.57 14.19 -0.86
C PHE A 361 5.75 14.10 -1.84
N ASP A 362 5.74 13.11 -2.72
CA ASP A 362 6.81 12.86 -3.69
C ASP A 362 6.93 14.00 -4.73
N LEU A 363 5.80 14.62 -5.12
CA LEU A 363 5.78 15.81 -6.00
C LEU A 363 6.44 17.06 -5.37
N VAL A 364 6.26 17.27 -4.06
CA VAL A 364 6.86 18.41 -3.34
C VAL A 364 8.36 18.18 -3.08
N GLU A 365 8.75 16.93 -2.81
CA GLU A 365 10.16 16.54 -2.67
C GLU A 365 10.89 16.63 -4.02
N ALA A 366 10.25 16.27 -5.14
CA ALA A 366 10.80 16.46 -6.49
C ALA A 366 11.00 17.95 -6.86
N ALA A 367 10.00 18.80 -6.62
CA ALA A 367 10.10 20.23 -6.93
C ALA A 367 11.15 20.97 -6.10
N SER A 368 11.33 20.58 -4.83
CA SER A 368 12.31 21.21 -3.93
C SER A 368 13.76 20.87 -4.28
N ASN A 369 14.02 19.67 -4.82
CA ASN A 369 15.36 19.23 -5.23
C ASN A 369 15.85 19.84 -6.55
N LEU A 370 15.01 20.62 -7.25
CA LEU A 370 15.31 21.20 -8.57
C LEU A 370 15.51 22.73 -8.56
N GLY A 371 15.54 23.38 -7.39
CA GLY A 371 15.94 24.79 -7.26
C GLY A 371 14.93 25.85 -7.76
N PHE A 372 13.70 25.46 -8.13
CA PHE A 372 12.66 26.39 -8.56
C PHE A 372 12.08 27.18 -7.37
N ASP A 373 12.52 28.41 -7.16
CA ASP A 373 12.07 29.24 -6.04
C ASP A 373 10.82 30.10 -6.35
N MET A 374 10.11 30.44 -5.27
CA MET A 374 8.92 31.29 -5.15
C MET A 374 7.66 30.89 -5.94
N ILE A 375 7.70 30.80 -7.28
CA ILE A 375 6.48 30.63 -8.11
C ILE A 375 5.83 29.26 -7.86
N MET A 376 6.61 28.18 -7.89
CA MET A 376 6.09 26.82 -7.66
C MET A 376 5.67 26.58 -6.19
N ARG A 377 6.26 27.29 -5.23
CA ARG A 377 5.80 27.26 -3.83
C ARG A 377 4.44 27.94 -3.68
N ASN A 378 4.24 29.08 -4.33
CA ASN A 378 2.96 29.79 -4.34
C ASN A 378 1.87 28.95 -5.05
N LEU A 379 2.18 28.34 -6.19
CA LEU A 379 1.28 27.38 -6.86
C LEU A 379 0.93 26.16 -5.98
N ALA A 380 1.91 25.57 -5.29
CA ALA A 380 1.68 24.47 -4.36
C ALA A 380 0.86 24.90 -3.12
N GLU A 381 1.06 26.11 -2.60
CA GLU A 381 0.22 26.67 -1.53
C GLU A 381 -1.21 26.95 -2.01
N GLN A 382 -1.41 27.49 -3.21
CA GLN A 382 -2.74 27.70 -3.80
C GLN A 382 -3.47 26.36 -4.00
N PHE A 383 -2.79 25.33 -4.51
CA PHE A 383 -3.34 23.98 -4.64
C PHE A 383 -3.66 23.36 -3.28
N THR A 384 -2.78 23.55 -2.29
CA THR A 384 -2.98 23.06 -0.91
C THR A 384 -4.14 23.78 -0.21
N ARG A 385 -4.29 25.10 -0.40
CA ARG A 385 -5.42 25.89 0.09
C ARG A 385 -6.72 25.47 -0.59
N ALA A 386 -6.73 25.24 -1.90
CA ALA A 386 -7.89 24.71 -2.61
C ALA A 386 -8.31 23.33 -2.06
N VAL A 387 -7.38 22.39 -1.89
CA VAL A 387 -7.63 21.07 -1.30
C VAL A 387 -8.08 21.17 0.18
N TYR A 388 -7.56 22.13 0.94
CA TYR A 388 -7.96 22.37 2.33
C TYR A 388 -9.37 22.98 2.44
N ILE A 389 -9.72 23.93 1.55
CA ILE A 389 -11.07 24.51 1.43
C ILE A 389 -12.07 23.42 0.99
N LEU A 390 -11.69 22.53 0.08
CA LEU A 390 -12.47 21.35 -0.30
C LEU A 390 -12.67 20.36 0.87
N GLN A 391 -11.70 20.21 1.78
CA GLN A 391 -11.84 19.36 2.98
C GLN A 391 -12.67 20.00 4.10
N GLN A 392 -12.72 21.34 4.19
CA GLN A 392 -13.55 22.05 5.18
C GLN A 392 -15.05 22.02 4.81
N LYS A 393 -15.39 21.98 3.51
CA LYS A 393 -16.78 21.80 3.03
C LYS A 393 -17.23 20.34 3.18
N LYS A 394 -17.67 19.98 4.39
CA LYS A 394 -18.22 18.66 4.75
C LYS A 394 -19.34 18.19 3.79
N LEU A 395 -19.01 17.31 2.85
CA LEU A 395 -19.97 16.39 2.23
C LEU A 395 -19.86 15.02 2.89
N CYS A 396 -20.63 14.83 3.96
CA CYS A 396 -20.75 13.54 4.64
C CYS A 396 -21.80 12.67 3.93
N PHE A 397 -21.37 11.64 3.20
CA PHE A 397 -22.24 10.48 2.98
C PHE A 397 -22.25 9.60 4.24
N SER A 398 -23.14 9.96 5.16
CA SER A 398 -23.47 9.17 6.36
C SER A 398 -24.86 8.56 6.15
N THR A 399 -24.93 7.24 5.96
CA THR A 399 -26.22 6.54 5.94
C THR A 399 -26.90 6.62 7.32
N LYS A 400 -28.22 6.88 7.31
CA LYS A 400 -29.12 7.03 8.48
C LYS A 400 -29.01 8.34 9.28
N TRP A 401 -29.72 9.40 8.84
CA TRP A 401 -31.03 9.79 9.43
C TRP A 401 -31.62 11.02 8.70
N CYS A 402 -32.71 10.84 7.95
CA CYS A 402 -33.84 11.78 7.93
C CYS A 402 -35.05 11.10 7.27
N SER A 403 -35.98 10.61 8.08
CA SER A 403 -37.36 10.30 7.67
C SER A 403 -38.26 10.96 8.71
N SER A 404 -38.69 12.17 8.40
CA SER A 404 -39.72 12.95 9.09
C SER A 404 -39.84 14.29 8.38
N THR A 405 -41.06 14.63 7.94
CA THR A 405 -41.47 15.85 7.22
C THR A 405 -41.50 15.74 5.69
N TYR A 406 -42.47 15.01 5.15
CA TYR A 406 -43.39 15.49 4.09
C TYR A 406 -44.56 14.51 3.89
N SER A 407 -45.48 14.50 4.85
CA SER A 407 -46.84 13.97 4.65
C SER A 407 -47.82 15.10 4.95
N LYS A 408 -47.95 16.01 3.97
CA LYS A 408 -49.01 17.01 3.80
C LYS A 408 -48.86 17.60 2.40
N VAL A 409 -49.97 18.06 1.81
CA VAL A 409 -50.10 18.46 0.40
C VAL A 409 -50.00 17.27 -0.58
N HIS A 410 -50.96 16.36 -0.49
CA HIS A 410 -51.46 15.65 -1.66
C HIS A 410 -52.98 15.51 -1.53
N ASN A 411 -53.71 16.45 -2.12
CA ASN A 411 -55.08 16.34 -2.65
C ASN A 411 -55.53 17.72 -3.18
N GLU A 412 -56.43 17.69 -4.18
CA GLU A 412 -57.13 18.82 -4.82
C GLU A 412 -56.25 19.80 -5.66
N ALA A 413 -56.69 20.29 -6.83
CA ALA A 413 -57.81 19.88 -7.69
C ALA A 413 -57.65 20.38 -9.15
N VAL A 414 -58.21 19.61 -10.08
CA VAL A 414 -58.97 20.00 -11.30
C VAL A 414 -58.68 21.36 -12.00
N GLY A 415 -58.13 21.27 -13.23
CA GLY A 415 -58.74 21.84 -14.46
C GLY A 415 -58.52 23.33 -14.82
N GLY A 416 -58.50 23.61 -16.14
CA GLY A 416 -58.91 24.93 -16.67
C GLY A 416 -58.02 25.63 -17.74
N ALA A 417 -58.44 25.52 -19.01
CA ALA A 417 -58.30 26.52 -20.09
C ALA A 417 -56.92 26.90 -20.72
N ARG A 418 -57.00 27.42 -21.97
CA ARG A 418 -55.92 27.61 -22.95
C ARG A 418 -55.73 29.10 -23.36
N PHE A 419 -54.61 29.34 -24.07
CA PHE A 419 -54.20 30.48 -24.96
C PHE A 419 -53.44 31.67 -24.31
N SER A 420 -52.46 32.34 -24.94
CA SER A 420 -51.45 31.92 -25.96
C SER A 420 -50.35 32.98 -26.26
N ILE A 421 -49.08 32.54 -26.32
CA ILE A 421 -48.02 32.76 -27.37
C ILE A 421 -47.89 34.19 -28.02
N PRO A 422 -46.71 34.89 -28.02
CA PRO A 422 -45.42 34.36 -28.51
C PRO A 422 -44.08 34.78 -27.82
N ARG A 423 -43.02 34.01 -28.13
CA ARG A 423 -41.55 34.31 -28.15
C ARG A 423 -40.95 35.31 -27.14
N ALA A 424 -40.21 34.81 -26.14
CA ALA A 424 -38.75 35.01 -25.94
C ALA A 424 -38.24 34.60 -24.54
N LEU A 425 -36.96 34.19 -24.47
CA LEU A 425 -36.00 34.06 -23.34
C LEU A 425 -35.34 32.66 -23.22
N PRO A 426 -34.06 32.57 -22.79
CA PRO A 426 -33.14 31.56 -23.32
C PRO A 426 -32.83 30.37 -22.40
N LYS A 427 -32.31 29.31 -23.02
CA LYS A 427 -31.75 28.13 -22.36
C LYS A 427 -30.62 28.52 -21.38
N ASN A 428 -30.70 28.11 -20.11
CA ASN A 428 -29.52 27.95 -19.25
C ASN A 428 -29.81 27.11 -17.98
N LYS A 429 -29.47 25.81 -18.05
CA LYS A 429 -29.16 24.96 -16.89
C LYS A 429 -28.06 23.96 -17.29
N ILE A 430 -26.85 24.48 -17.51
CA ILE A 430 -25.66 23.65 -17.69
C ILE A 430 -25.30 23.05 -16.32
N GLY A 431 -25.09 21.74 -16.28
CA GLY A 431 -24.72 21.03 -15.06
C GLY A 431 -23.37 21.49 -14.51
N ILE A 432 -23.26 21.62 -13.18
CA ILE A 432 -22.07 22.11 -12.47
C ILE A 432 -20.81 21.26 -12.76
N THR A 433 -20.98 20.03 -13.25
CA THR A 433 -19.90 19.15 -13.73
C THR A 433 -19.26 19.63 -15.05
N GLY A 434 -20.06 20.06 -16.04
CA GLY A 434 -19.54 20.54 -17.33
C GLY A 434 -18.73 21.83 -17.19
N LEU A 435 -19.24 22.77 -16.39
CA LEU A 435 -18.55 24.00 -16.00
C LEU A 435 -17.25 23.77 -15.20
N PHE A 436 -17.04 22.56 -14.66
CA PHE A 436 -15.86 22.19 -13.91
C PHE A 436 -14.78 21.59 -14.81
N GLU A 437 -15.15 20.73 -15.76
CA GLU A 437 -14.24 20.18 -16.78
C GLU A 437 -13.78 21.28 -17.75
N GLU A 438 -14.70 22.13 -18.20
CA GLU A 438 -14.40 23.27 -19.10
C GLU A 438 -13.38 24.24 -18.47
N LYS A 439 -13.51 24.54 -17.16
CA LYS A 439 -12.55 25.36 -16.42
C LYS A 439 -11.21 24.69 -16.14
N LEU A 440 -11.17 23.37 -15.99
CA LEU A 440 -9.92 22.61 -15.81
C LEU A 440 -9.13 22.57 -17.13
N ASN A 441 -9.83 22.35 -18.23
CA ASN A 441 -9.27 22.36 -19.58
C ASN A 441 -8.82 23.79 -19.98
N SER A 442 -9.61 24.82 -19.67
CA SER A 442 -9.20 26.20 -19.92
C SER A 442 -7.95 26.59 -19.11
N LEU A 443 -7.85 26.15 -17.84
CA LEU A 443 -6.66 26.41 -17.01
C LEU A 443 -5.41 25.77 -17.59
N THR A 444 -5.51 24.54 -18.13
CA THR A 444 -4.35 23.83 -18.71
C THR A 444 -3.91 24.46 -20.03
N VAL A 445 -4.84 24.88 -20.88
CA VAL A 445 -4.54 25.63 -22.12
C VAL A 445 -3.89 26.98 -21.80
N GLU A 446 -4.43 27.73 -20.84
CA GLU A 446 -3.87 29.03 -20.43
C GLU A 446 -2.47 28.88 -19.81
N LEU A 447 -2.21 27.78 -19.06
CA LEU A 447 -0.88 27.48 -18.52
C LEU A 447 0.14 27.16 -19.62
N LEU A 448 -0.26 26.37 -20.62
CA LEU A 448 0.57 26.01 -21.77
C LEU A 448 0.88 27.23 -22.66
N GLN A 449 -0.10 28.11 -22.87
CA GLN A 449 0.10 29.38 -23.57
C GLN A 449 1.10 30.29 -22.83
N LYS A 450 1.00 30.40 -21.50
CA LYS A 450 1.95 31.19 -20.69
C LYS A 450 3.36 30.60 -20.69
N LEU A 451 3.50 29.27 -20.68
CA LEU A 451 4.80 28.60 -20.80
C LEU A 451 5.42 28.79 -22.19
N SER A 452 4.62 28.65 -23.26
CA SER A 452 5.04 28.90 -24.65
C SER A 452 5.52 30.35 -24.82
N GLN A 453 4.74 31.32 -24.34
CA GLN A 453 5.11 32.73 -24.42
C GLN A 453 6.38 33.05 -23.61
N SER A 454 6.51 32.50 -22.40
CA SER A 454 7.71 32.67 -21.57
C SER A 454 8.96 32.08 -22.22
N PHE A 455 8.84 30.94 -22.92
CA PHE A 455 9.95 30.35 -23.67
C PHE A 455 10.32 31.21 -24.89
N LYS A 456 9.33 31.68 -25.65
CA LYS A 456 9.52 32.56 -26.82
C LYS A 456 10.26 33.86 -26.45
N THR A 457 9.84 34.55 -25.39
CA THR A 457 10.54 35.75 -24.88
C THR A 457 12.00 35.47 -24.55
N ARG A 458 12.31 34.30 -23.97
CA ARG A 458 13.67 33.95 -23.56
C ARG A 458 14.59 33.61 -24.74
N VAL A 459 14.05 33.01 -25.80
CA VAL A 459 14.77 32.80 -27.07
C VAL A 459 15.04 34.14 -27.77
N GLU A 460 14.09 35.07 -27.75
CA GLU A 460 14.28 36.42 -28.30
C GLU A 460 15.31 37.25 -27.51
N GLU A 461 15.34 37.10 -26.19
CA GLU A 461 16.34 37.72 -25.30
C GLU A 461 17.75 37.13 -25.53
N MET A 462 17.87 35.81 -25.70
CA MET A 462 19.11 35.16 -26.13
C MET A 462 19.62 35.66 -27.49
N MET A 463 18.73 35.85 -28.48
CA MET A 463 19.12 36.39 -29.79
C MET A 463 19.59 37.85 -29.73
N LYS A 464 19.15 38.65 -28.76
CA LYS A 464 19.67 40.02 -28.55
C LYS A 464 21.06 40.02 -27.91
N ASN A 465 21.32 39.07 -27.02
CA ASN A 465 22.58 38.98 -26.27
C ASN A 465 23.67 38.18 -27.01
N THR A 466 23.32 37.49 -28.10
CA THR A 466 24.29 36.83 -28.98
C THR A 466 24.82 37.82 -30.02
N GLY A 467 26.10 38.20 -29.91
CA GLY A 467 26.80 39.03 -30.89
C GLY A 467 27.00 38.34 -32.25
N GLU A 468 28.06 38.70 -32.99
CA GLU A 468 28.30 38.20 -34.37
C GLU A 468 28.70 36.71 -34.51
N HIS A 469 28.29 35.84 -33.57
CA HIS A 469 28.39 34.39 -33.72
C HIS A 469 27.38 33.87 -34.75
N THR A 470 27.79 33.89 -36.02
CA THR A 470 27.01 33.53 -37.21
C THR A 470 26.36 32.14 -37.13
N LEU A 471 27.06 31.14 -36.57
CA LEU A 471 26.56 29.76 -36.41
C LEU A 471 25.43 29.67 -35.36
N LEU A 472 25.66 30.20 -34.15
CA LEU A 472 24.65 30.16 -33.08
C LEU A 472 23.37 30.93 -33.49
N ARG A 473 23.55 32.06 -34.19
CA ARG A 473 22.44 32.86 -34.73
C ARG A 473 21.68 32.14 -35.84
N ARG A 474 22.36 31.32 -36.67
CA ARG A 474 21.73 30.47 -37.70
C ARG A 474 20.85 29.39 -37.06
N ASP A 475 21.33 28.73 -35.99
CA ASP A 475 20.57 27.70 -35.30
C ASP A 475 19.40 28.28 -34.48
N LEU A 476 19.59 29.42 -33.80
CA LEU A 476 18.49 30.14 -33.14
C LEU A 476 17.42 30.63 -34.13
N ASN A 477 17.81 31.10 -35.33
CA ASN A 477 16.86 31.42 -36.39
C ASN A 477 16.10 30.18 -36.90
N ARG A 478 16.74 29.00 -36.94
CA ARG A 478 16.11 27.73 -37.34
C ARG A 478 15.12 27.22 -36.28
N ILE A 479 15.44 27.39 -35.00
CA ILE A 479 14.50 27.16 -33.89
C ILE A 479 13.33 28.15 -33.99
N LYS A 480 13.60 29.44 -34.26
CA LYS A 480 12.55 30.45 -34.45
C LYS A 480 11.61 30.11 -35.60
N SER A 481 12.11 29.64 -36.75
CA SER A 481 11.26 29.25 -37.88
C SER A 481 10.39 28.02 -37.58
N LEU A 482 10.92 27.04 -36.84
CA LEU A 482 10.15 25.88 -36.38
C LEU A 482 9.01 26.27 -35.42
N MET A 483 9.15 27.37 -34.68
CA MET A 483 8.12 27.92 -33.80
C MET A 483 7.07 28.81 -34.49
N MET A 484 7.11 28.98 -35.82
CA MET A 484 6.16 29.84 -36.56
C MET A 484 5.10 29.07 -37.38
N CYS A 485 5.05 27.73 -37.28
CA CYS A 485 4.00 26.91 -37.89
C CYS A 485 2.85 26.62 -36.89
N ASP A 486 2.07 27.66 -36.54
CA ASP A 486 1.01 27.57 -35.52
C ASP A 486 -0.14 26.59 -35.86
N GLU A 487 -0.48 26.39 -37.14
CA GLU A 487 -1.60 25.52 -37.54
C GLU A 487 -1.30 24.01 -37.42
N GLU A 488 -0.07 23.58 -37.68
CA GLU A 488 0.29 22.15 -37.60
C GLU A 488 0.49 21.69 -36.14
N LEU A 489 0.98 22.55 -35.25
CA LEU A 489 1.15 22.18 -33.84
C LEU A 489 -0.21 21.86 -33.18
N SER A 490 -1.26 22.60 -33.53
CA SER A 490 -2.63 22.37 -33.04
C SER A 490 -3.25 21.08 -33.60
N ARG A 491 -2.92 20.70 -34.84
CA ARG A 491 -3.32 19.41 -35.44
C ARG A 491 -2.59 18.22 -34.81
N VAL A 492 -1.26 18.32 -34.67
CA VAL A 492 -0.45 17.30 -34.00
C VAL A 492 -0.89 17.12 -32.54
N MET A 493 -1.22 18.19 -31.83
CA MET A 493 -1.76 18.09 -30.45
C MET A 493 -3.15 17.46 -30.39
N ASN A 494 -4.06 17.74 -31.34
CA ASN A 494 -5.36 17.05 -31.38
C ASN A 494 -5.22 15.54 -31.67
N VAL A 495 -4.26 15.15 -32.52
CA VAL A 495 -3.92 13.72 -32.73
C VAL A 495 -3.30 13.10 -31.47
N MET A 496 -2.45 13.81 -30.74
CA MET A 496 -1.90 13.35 -29.46
C MET A 496 -2.94 13.26 -28.33
N VAL A 497 -4.03 14.02 -28.38
CA VAL A 497 -5.15 13.91 -27.42
C VAL A 497 -6.00 12.65 -27.67
N GLN A 498 -6.04 12.13 -28.91
CA GLN A 498 -6.71 10.86 -29.20
C GLN A 498 -5.84 9.61 -28.99
N LEU A 499 -4.51 9.74 -29.03
CA LEU A 499 -3.58 8.64 -28.76
C LEU A 499 -3.15 8.63 -27.28
N SER A 500 -3.88 7.87 -26.47
CA SER A 500 -3.73 7.78 -25.01
C SER A 500 -2.50 7.00 -24.52
N HIS A 501 -1.30 7.39 -24.97
CA HIS A 501 -0.02 6.93 -24.42
C HIS A 501 0.88 8.12 -24.06
N ILE A 502 1.06 8.36 -22.75
CA ILE A 502 1.95 9.41 -22.23
C ILE A 502 3.41 8.99 -22.49
N VAL A 503 4.00 9.50 -23.56
CA VAL A 503 5.45 9.53 -23.75
C VAL A 503 5.97 10.87 -23.21
N VAL A 504 6.50 10.87 -21.98
CA VAL A 504 7.27 12.03 -21.49
C VAL A 504 8.67 11.96 -22.10
N VAL A 505 8.88 12.62 -23.24
CA VAL A 505 10.23 12.86 -23.77
C VAL A 505 10.86 14.01 -22.97
N ALA A 506 11.59 13.67 -21.92
CA ALA A 506 12.41 14.64 -21.19
C ALA A 506 13.75 14.85 -21.93
N MET A 507 13.81 15.85 -22.82
CA MET A 507 15.10 16.32 -23.36
C MET A 507 15.86 17.07 -22.26
N VAL A 508 16.84 16.40 -21.66
CA VAL A 508 17.81 17.02 -20.76
C VAL A 508 18.99 17.51 -21.59
N MET A 509 19.01 18.80 -21.92
CA MET A 509 20.23 19.42 -22.46
C MET A 509 21.20 19.71 -21.32
N TYR A 510 22.36 19.06 -21.35
CA TYR A 510 23.44 19.30 -20.40
C TYR A 510 24.34 20.41 -20.95
N TRP A 511 24.47 21.53 -20.22
CA TRP A 511 25.41 22.60 -20.57
C TRP A 511 26.31 22.85 -19.37
N ARG A 512 27.62 22.67 -19.58
CA ARG A 512 28.65 23.01 -18.60
C ARG A 512 29.90 23.41 -19.36
N GLU A 513 30.31 24.66 -19.22
CA GLU A 513 31.62 25.11 -19.70
C GLU A 513 32.72 24.38 -18.92
N ILE A 514 33.40 23.48 -19.62
CA ILE A 514 34.82 23.10 -19.59
C ILE A 514 34.95 22.01 -20.65
N GLY A 515 35.96 22.11 -21.52
CA GLY A 515 35.94 21.46 -22.85
C GLY A 515 35.95 19.93 -22.89
N ALA A 516 35.77 19.44 -24.13
CA ALA A 516 35.74 18.05 -24.61
C ALA A 516 34.36 17.31 -24.57
N GLU A 517 33.86 17.07 -25.79
CA GLU A 517 32.91 16.05 -26.28
C GLU A 517 31.51 15.89 -25.63
N SER A 518 30.49 16.04 -26.48
CA SER A 518 29.06 16.01 -26.11
C SER A 518 28.44 14.62 -26.30
N VAL A 519 28.00 13.98 -25.21
CA VAL A 519 27.20 12.74 -25.27
C VAL A 519 25.72 13.03 -24.99
N PHE A 520 24.85 12.76 -25.96
CA PHE A 520 23.39 12.81 -25.79
C PHE A 520 22.88 11.59 -25.01
N VAL A 521 22.19 11.81 -23.89
CA VAL A 521 21.48 10.74 -23.14
C VAL A 521 20.01 11.09 -23.02
N ALA A 522 19.17 10.47 -23.85
CA ALA A 522 17.72 10.55 -23.74
C ALA A 522 17.21 9.52 -22.71
N ALA A 523 16.72 9.99 -21.57
CA ALA A 523 16.15 9.13 -20.52
C ALA A 523 14.63 8.97 -20.70
N PHE A 524 14.19 7.84 -21.23
CA PHE A 524 12.77 7.49 -21.35
C PHE A 524 12.23 6.94 -20.02
N PHE A 525 11.21 7.60 -19.46
CA PHE A 525 10.52 7.15 -18.24
C PHE A 525 9.15 6.56 -18.56
N THR A 526 9.03 5.22 -18.50
CA THR A 526 7.74 4.52 -18.65
C THR A 526 7.02 4.43 -17.31
N LEU A 527 6.01 5.27 -17.09
CA LEU A 527 5.14 5.21 -15.90
C LEU A 527 4.00 4.21 -16.11
N VAL A 528 4.15 3.00 -15.57
CA VAL A 528 3.10 1.97 -15.63
C VAL A 528 2.08 2.19 -14.50
N VAL A 529 0.91 2.75 -14.84
CA VAL A 529 -0.18 3.01 -13.88
C VAL A 529 -1.02 1.75 -13.66
N GLY A 530 -0.90 1.17 -12.48
CA GLY A 530 -1.65 -0.01 -12.06
C GLY A 530 -3.13 0.23 -11.74
N PHE A 531 -3.99 -0.70 -12.14
CA PHE A 531 -5.43 -0.70 -11.82
C PHE A 531 -5.88 -1.93 -11.01
N ILE A 532 -7.13 -1.88 -10.54
CA ILE A 532 -7.85 -3.00 -9.90
C ILE A 532 -8.92 -3.47 -10.89
N GLN A 533 -9.03 -4.77 -11.12
CA GLN A 533 -10.03 -5.33 -12.04
C GLN A 533 -11.44 -5.19 -11.45
N GLU A 534 -12.37 -4.66 -12.24
CA GLU A 534 -13.75 -4.40 -11.86
C GLU A 534 -14.67 -4.51 -13.08
N VAL A 535 -15.89 -5.03 -12.88
CA VAL A 535 -17.00 -4.84 -13.83
C VAL A 535 -18.23 -4.36 -13.06
N THR A 536 -18.97 -3.41 -13.63
CA THR A 536 -20.23 -2.88 -13.09
C THR A 536 -21.29 -2.97 -14.17
N PHE A 537 -22.37 -3.68 -13.89
CA PHE A 537 -23.54 -3.80 -14.78
C PHE A 537 -24.65 -2.84 -14.35
N TYR A 538 -25.40 -2.32 -15.32
CA TYR A 538 -26.41 -1.28 -15.14
C TYR A 538 -27.75 -1.72 -15.75
N THR A 539 -28.86 -1.48 -15.05
CA THR A 539 -30.21 -1.86 -15.52
C THR A 539 -30.76 -0.95 -16.62
N GLU A 540 -30.14 0.20 -16.88
CA GLU A 540 -30.54 1.14 -17.92
C GLU A 540 -29.40 1.40 -18.93
N PRO A 541 -29.72 1.79 -20.19
CA PRO A 541 -28.72 2.25 -21.15
C PRO A 541 -27.97 3.49 -20.64
N GLY A 542 -26.77 3.73 -21.18
CA GLY A 542 -25.97 4.92 -20.86
C GLY A 542 -25.40 4.95 -19.44
N TYR A 543 -25.24 3.77 -18.82
CA TYR A 543 -24.59 3.58 -17.51
C TYR A 543 -25.39 4.17 -16.33
N GLN A 544 -26.72 4.05 -16.41
CA GLN A 544 -27.70 4.60 -15.46
C GLN A 544 -28.51 3.50 -14.74
N GLY A 545 -29.48 3.88 -13.90
CA GLY A 545 -30.28 2.93 -13.13
C GLY A 545 -29.54 2.24 -11.98
N TYR A 546 -29.95 1.01 -11.65
CA TYR A 546 -29.31 0.21 -10.59
C TYR A 546 -27.99 -0.38 -11.07
N ALA A 547 -26.95 -0.27 -10.24
CA ALA A 547 -25.58 -0.66 -10.57
C ALA A 547 -25.07 -1.83 -9.71
N TYR A 548 -24.59 -2.90 -10.36
CA TYR A 548 -24.10 -4.12 -9.73
C TYR A 548 -22.62 -4.32 -10.04
N ARG A 549 -21.77 -4.09 -9.03
CA ARG A 549 -20.31 -4.08 -9.14
C ARG A 549 -19.69 -5.37 -8.62
N PHE A 550 -18.92 -6.03 -9.48
CA PHE A 550 -18.13 -7.22 -9.18
C PHE A 550 -16.63 -6.88 -9.12
N ARG A 551 -15.97 -7.37 -8.05
CA ARG A 551 -14.50 -7.33 -7.83
C ARG A 551 -13.97 -8.69 -7.36
N THR A 552 -14.78 -9.71 -7.54
CA THR A 552 -14.65 -11.07 -7.02
C THR A 552 -14.94 -12.03 -8.18
N LYS A 553 -14.47 -13.28 -8.05
CA LYS A 553 -14.72 -14.32 -9.04
C LYS A 553 -15.91 -15.12 -8.53
N GLU A 554 -17.06 -14.97 -9.16
CA GLU A 554 -18.31 -15.62 -8.76
C GLU A 554 -18.43 -16.95 -9.51
N ALA A 555 -18.13 -18.04 -8.82
CA ALA A 555 -18.23 -19.40 -9.37
C ALA A 555 -19.69 -19.83 -9.59
N ASP A 556 -20.65 -19.19 -8.92
CA ASP A 556 -22.08 -19.41 -9.11
C ASP A 556 -22.84 -18.10 -8.84
N LEU A 557 -23.48 -17.57 -9.89
CA LEU A 557 -24.33 -16.38 -9.83
C LEU A 557 -25.80 -16.74 -9.58
N THR A 558 -26.18 -18.01 -9.73
CA THR A 558 -27.58 -18.45 -9.76
C THR A 558 -28.38 -18.18 -8.48
N PRO A 559 -27.83 -18.27 -7.25
CA PRO A 559 -28.62 -18.10 -6.03
C PRO A 559 -28.97 -16.65 -5.70
N HIS A 560 -28.33 -15.67 -6.36
CA HIS A 560 -28.30 -14.28 -5.90
C HIS A 560 -28.46 -13.22 -6.99
N TYR A 561 -28.20 -13.54 -8.26
CA TYR A 561 -28.05 -12.51 -9.30
C TYR A 561 -28.81 -12.78 -10.62
N THR A 562 -29.38 -13.97 -10.88
CA THR A 562 -30.01 -14.34 -12.17
C THR A 562 -31.04 -13.32 -12.68
N ASP A 563 -32.14 -13.11 -11.95
CA ASP A 563 -33.26 -12.24 -12.33
C ASP A 563 -32.86 -10.78 -12.57
N LEU A 564 -31.73 -10.41 -11.99
CA LEU A 564 -31.23 -9.05 -11.84
C LEU A 564 -30.11 -8.76 -12.86
N LEU A 565 -29.36 -9.78 -13.28
CA LEU A 565 -28.47 -9.75 -14.44
C LEU A 565 -29.24 -9.79 -15.77
N LEU A 566 -30.40 -10.46 -15.83
CA LEU A 566 -31.31 -10.42 -16.98
C LEU A 566 -31.83 -9.00 -17.31
N GLN A 567 -31.82 -8.09 -16.33
CA GLN A 567 -32.27 -6.70 -16.48
C GLN A 567 -31.17 -5.75 -16.99
N VAL A 568 -29.93 -6.22 -17.18
CA VAL A 568 -28.79 -5.39 -17.58
C VAL A 568 -28.95 -4.88 -19.01
N LYS A 569 -28.70 -3.57 -19.21
CA LYS A 569 -28.77 -2.87 -20.51
C LYS A 569 -27.48 -2.11 -20.87
N SER A 570 -26.58 -1.89 -19.91
CA SER A 570 -25.22 -1.38 -20.17
C SER A 570 -24.24 -1.85 -19.11
N TYR A 571 -22.94 -1.76 -19.38
CA TYR A 571 -21.90 -2.16 -18.44
C TYR A 571 -20.64 -1.31 -18.58
N CYS A 572 -19.86 -1.22 -17.50
CA CYS A 572 -18.54 -0.62 -17.46
C CYS A 572 -17.54 -1.63 -16.87
N TYR A 573 -16.35 -1.75 -17.45
CA TYR A 573 -15.33 -2.69 -16.99
C TYR A 573 -13.91 -2.13 -17.09
N ILE A 574 -13.01 -2.70 -16.29
CA ILE A 574 -11.57 -2.48 -16.31
C ILE A 574 -10.88 -3.79 -15.92
N GLY A 575 -9.78 -4.12 -16.61
CA GLY A 575 -9.18 -5.46 -16.62
C GLY A 575 -9.80 -6.37 -17.68
N SER A 576 -9.55 -7.68 -17.54
CA SER A 576 -10.04 -8.69 -18.47
C SER A 576 -10.99 -9.65 -17.76
N TRP A 577 -12.24 -9.66 -18.23
CA TRP A 577 -13.37 -10.37 -17.63
C TRP A 577 -14.00 -11.37 -18.60
N ASN A 578 -14.39 -12.52 -18.07
CA ASN A 578 -15.12 -13.56 -18.78
C ASN A 578 -16.32 -14.04 -17.96
N GLY A 579 -17.49 -14.14 -18.60
CA GLY A 579 -18.65 -14.89 -18.12
C GLY A 579 -18.79 -16.22 -18.86
N TYR A 580 -19.41 -17.21 -18.21
CA TYR A 580 -19.62 -18.56 -18.73
C TYR A 580 -21.06 -19.03 -18.51
N TYR A 581 -21.55 -19.88 -19.41
CA TYR A 581 -22.93 -20.38 -19.38
C TYR A 581 -23.23 -21.27 -18.17
N ARG A 582 -22.22 -21.97 -17.62
CA ARG A 582 -22.37 -22.83 -16.44
C ARG A 582 -21.58 -22.31 -15.23
N THR A 583 -21.87 -22.86 -14.07
CA THR A 583 -21.11 -22.62 -12.83
C THR A 583 -19.67 -23.13 -12.93
N ASN A 584 -18.83 -22.73 -11.97
CA ASN A 584 -17.40 -23.04 -11.86
C ASN A 584 -16.58 -22.67 -13.11
N PHE A 585 -17.01 -21.65 -13.86
CA PHE A 585 -16.35 -21.14 -15.06
C PHE A 585 -16.19 -22.19 -16.18
N THR A 586 -17.19 -23.07 -16.30
CA THR A 586 -17.24 -24.15 -17.29
C THR A 586 -18.23 -23.83 -18.43
N SER A 587 -18.17 -24.60 -19.53
CA SER A 587 -18.91 -24.36 -20.77
C SER A 587 -18.41 -23.14 -21.57
N GLU A 588 -19.19 -22.75 -22.58
CA GLU A 588 -18.87 -21.67 -23.50
C GLU A 588 -18.90 -20.29 -22.82
N ARG A 589 -18.17 -19.35 -23.42
CA ARG A 589 -17.96 -18.00 -22.91
C ARG A 589 -19.09 -17.08 -23.38
N THR A 590 -19.92 -16.65 -22.46
CA THR A 590 -21.12 -15.83 -22.71
C THR A 590 -20.83 -14.34 -22.69
N PHE A 591 -19.94 -13.89 -21.81
CA PHE A 591 -19.53 -12.49 -21.68
C PHE A 591 -18.01 -12.37 -21.84
N SER A 592 -17.54 -11.41 -22.64
CA SER A 592 -16.12 -11.22 -22.92
C SER A 592 -15.87 -9.84 -23.56
N PRO A 593 -15.98 -8.74 -22.80
CA PRO A 593 -15.83 -7.40 -23.36
C PRO A 593 -14.39 -7.09 -23.80
N GLY A 594 -13.41 -7.91 -23.37
CA GLY A 594 -12.02 -7.84 -23.82
C GLY A 594 -11.05 -7.66 -22.65
N SER A 595 -10.10 -6.74 -22.82
CA SER A 595 -9.15 -6.35 -21.78
C SER A 595 -8.90 -4.86 -21.86
N ALA A 596 -9.43 -4.11 -20.88
CA ALA A 596 -9.28 -2.65 -20.82
C ALA A 596 -8.29 -2.24 -19.72
N GLN A 597 -7.40 -1.28 -20.02
CA GLN A 597 -6.47 -0.72 -19.03
C GLN A 597 -7.03 0.51 -18.30
N SER A 598 -8.05 1.12 -18.87
CA SER A 598 -8.89 2.18 -18.30
C SER A 598 -10.32 1.66 -18.11
N MET A 599 -11.22 2.49 -17.57
CA MET A 599 -12.64 2.15 -17.51
C MET A 599 -13.25 2.30 -18.92
N THR A 600 -13.65 1.19 -19.52
CA THR A 600 -14.40 1.14 -20.78
C THR A 600 -15.85 0.84 -20.46
N CYS A 601 -16.79 1.48 -21.15
CA CYS A 601 -18.22 1.31 -20.93
C CYS A 601 -18.94 1.14 -22.27
N ASP A 602 -19.85 0.15 -22.31
CA ASP A 602 -20.57 -0.26 -23.52
C ASP A 602 -22.07 -0.49 -23.21
N ASN A 603 -22.94 -0.08 -24.15
CA ASN A 603 -24.35 -0.45 -24.10
C ASN A 603 -24.52 -1.88 -24.62
N GLY A 604 -25.25 -2.72 -23.88
CA GLY A 604 -25.41 -4.12 -24.23
C GLY A 604 -26.18 -4.89 -23.15
N THR A 605 -26.95 -5.88 -23.58
CA THR A 605 -27.61 -6.83 -22.68
C THR A 605 -26.63 -7.88 -22.18
N PHE A 606 -26.76 -8.28 -20.91
CA PHE A 606 -25.95 -9.35 -20.35
C PHE A 606 -26.61 -10.71 -20.65
N PRO A 607 -25.95 -11.62 -21.41
CA PRO A 607 -26.51 -12.93 -21.74
C PRO A 607 -26.57 -13.83 -20.50
N GLU A 608 -27.37 -14.90 -20.56
CA GLU A 608 -27.50 -15.89 -19.48
C GLU A 608 -26.10 -16.41 -19.09
N THR A 609 -25.68 -16.12 -17.86
CA THR A 609 -24.32 -16.32 -17.38
C THR A 609 -24.37 -16.78 -15.93
N GLN A 610 -23.94 -18.01 -15.68
CA GLN A 610 -24.00 -18.62 -14.36
C GLN A 610 -22.70 -18.48 -13.57
N SER A 611 -21.59 -18.07 -14.19
CA SER A 611 -20.35 -17.71 -13.47
C SER A 611 -19.55 -16.63 -14.18
N LEU A 612 -18.82 -15.83 -13.40
CA LEU A 612 -18.12 -14.62 -13.87
C LEU A 612 -16.78 -14.44 -13.16
N ARG A 613 -15.69 -14.23 -13.90
CA ARG A 613 -14.36 -13.97 -13.34
C ARG A 613 -13.56 -12.94 -14.12
N TYR A 614 -12.63 -12.30 -13.43
CA TYR A 614 -11.44 -11.69 -14.03
C TYR A 614 -10.29 -12.70 -14.09
N PHE A 615 -9.33 -12.49 -14.99
CA PHE A 615 -8.13 -13.35 -15.08
C PHE A 615 -7.01 -12.93 -14.12
N GLY A 616 -6.37 -13.89 -13.47
CA GLY A 616 -5.24 -13.67 -12.58
C GLY A 616 -5.61 -12.92 -11.29
N PRO A 617 -4.68 -12.16 -10.69
CA PRO A 617 -4.92 -11.43 -9.46
C PRO A 617 -5.77 -10.16 -9.67
N LEU A 618 -6.52 -9.78 -8.63
CA LEU A 618 -7.38 -8.59 -8.62
C LEU A 618 -6.60 -7.28 -8.89
N ASN A 619 -5.33 -7.24 -8.52
CA ASN A 619 -4.43 -6.11 -8.76
C ASN A 619 -3.40 -6.53 -9.82
N VAL A 620 -3.56 -5.99 -11.03
CA VAL A 620 -2.73 -6.32 -12.20
C VAL A 620 -1.28 -5.86 -12.10
N THR A 621 -0.91 -4.99 -11.14
CA THR A 621 0.52 -4.68 -10.90
C THR A 621 1.32 -5.84 -10.33
N THR A 622 0.64 -6.88 -9.83
CA THR A 622 1.32 -8.03 -9.23
C THR A 622 1.88 -8.90 -10.36
N PRO A 623 3.22 -9.10 -10.46
CA PRO A 623 3.79 -10.03 -11.42
C PRO A 623 3.29 -11.44 -11.12
N SER A 624 2.52 -12.02 -12.04
CA SER A 624 1.97 -13.36 -11.90
C SER A 624 1.77 -14.01 -13.27
N ILE A 625 1.68 -15.34 -13.26
CA ILE A 625 1.25 -16.15 -14.40
C ILE A 625 0.11 -17.06 -13.93
N SER A 626 -1.00 -17.06 -14.66
CA SER A 626 -2.20 -17.84 -14.33
C SER A 626 -2.48 -18.83 -15.45
N VAL A 627 -2.63 -20.10 -15.10
CA VAL A 627 -2.82 -21.20 -16.05
C VAL A 627 -4.22 -21.80 -15.95
N TYR A 628 -4.77 -22.21 -17.10
CA TYR A 628 -6.15 -22.67 -17.25
C TYR A 628 -6.22 -23.89 -18.20
N PRO A 629 -7.02 -24.92 -17.90
CA PRO A 629 -7.15 -26.11 -18.75
C PRO A 629 -8.10 -25.89 -19.94
N GLY A 630 -9.17 -25.11 -19.77
CA GLY A 630 -10.22 -24.95 -20.76
C GLY A 630 -9.89 -23.93 -21.85
N VAL A 631 -10.51 -24.13 -23.03
CA VAL A 631 -10.56 -23.11 -24.10
C VAL A 631 -11.13 -21.80 -23.53
N TYR A 632 -10.65 -20.67 -24.03
CA TYR A 632 -10.96 -19.32 -23.52
C TYR A 632 -10.67 -19.13 -22.01
N ALA A 633 -9.71 -19.88 -21.46
CA ALA A 633 -9.43 -19.93 -20.02
C ALA A 633 -10.66 -20.37 -19.21
N GLY A 634 -11.32 -21.46 -19.62
CA GLY A 634 -12.35 -22.17 -18.84
C GLY A 634 -11.77 -23.08 -17.75
N GLY A 635 -12.60 -23.46 -16.78
CA GLY A 635 -12.22 -24.39 -15.69
C GLY A 635 -11.38 -23.78 -14.56
N PRO A 636 -10.75 -24.61 -13.71
CA PRO A 636 -9.95 -24.14 -12.57
C PRO A 636 -8.79 -23.25 -12.99
N GLU A 637 -8.42 -22.30 -12.13
CA GLU A 637 -7.33 -21.35 -12.36
C GLU A 637 -6.26 -21.53 -11.28
N ILE A 638 -5.01 -21.69 -11.72
CA ILE A 638 -3.85 -21.71 -10.83
C ILE A 638 -3.06 -20.42 -11.07
N THR A 639 -3.16 -19.46 -10.15
CA THR A 639 -2.40 -18.19 -10.18
C THR A 639 -1.06 -18.35 -9.43
N ILE A 640 0.05 -18.26 -10.16
CA ILE A 640 1.41 -18.40 -9.64
C ILE A 640 2.02 -17.02 -9.44
N MET A 641 2.33 -16.69 -8.18
CA MET A 641 3.09 -15.48 -7.79
C MET A 641 4.48 -15.81 -7.22
N ALA A 642 4.79 -17.10 -7.06
CA ALA A 642 6.09 -17.58 -6.58
C ALA A 642 7.16 -17.48 -7.70
N PRO A 643 8.46 -17.53 -7.38
CA PRO A 643 9.52 -17.52 -8.40
C PRO A 643 9.49 -18.72 -9.35
N ALA A 644 8.90 -19.85 -8.93
CA ALA A 644 8.70 -21.03 -9.76
C ALA A 644 7.49 -21.84 -9.25
N ALA A 645 6.93 -22.70 -10.11
CA ALA A 645 5.91 -23.70 -9.78
C ALA A 645 5.99 -24.89 -10.75
N ASN A 646 5.55 -26.07 -10.32
CA ASN A 646 5.56 -27.29 -11.12
C ASN A 646 4.45 -28.26 -10.71
N ASN A 647 4.35 -29.41 -11.39
CA ASN A 647 3.38 -30.47 -11.12
C ASN A 647 1.93 -29.97 -11.22
N PHE A 648 1.61 -29.26 -12.31
CA PHE A 648 0.22 -28.87 -12.57
C PHE A 648 -0.65 -30.11 -12.81
N GLU A 649 -1.79 -30.16 -12.12
CA GLU A 649 -2.76 -31.28 -12.17
C GLU A 649 -3.39 -31.45 -13.57
N PHE A 650 -3.28 -30.43 -14.42
CA PHE A 650 -3.74 -30.41 -15.80
C PHE A 650 -2.67 -29.77 -16.71
N LEU A 651 -2.70 -30.10 -18.00
CA LEU A 651 -1.97 -29.34 -19.01
C LEU A 651 -2.68 -28.00 -19.28
N PRO A 652 -2.01 -26.86 -19.14
CA PRO A 652 -2.58 -25.56 -19.52
C PRO A 652 -2.88 -25.51 -21.02
N ASN A 653 -4.05 -25.00 -21.38
CA ASN A 653 -4.40 -24.61 -22.74
C ASN A 653 -4.31 -23.08 -22.93
N ARG A 654 -4.51 -22.32 -21.85
CA ARG A 654 -4.34 -20.86 -21.84
C ARG A 654 -3.52 -20.39 -20.65
N VAL A 655 -2.77 -19.32 -20.88
CA VAL A 655 -1.87 -18.67 -19.92
C VAL A 655 -2.18 -17.19 -19.89
N VAL A 656 -2.25 -16.57 -18.71
CA VAL A 656 -2.42 -15.11 -18.56
C VAL A 656 -1.34 -14.56 -17.65
N LEU A 657 -0.58 -13.61 -18.15
CA LEU A 657 0.44 -12.87 -17.41
C LEU A 657 -0.16 -11.58 -16.87
N THR A 658 0.27 -11.17 -15.67
CA THR A 658 0.00 -9.84 -15.13
C THR A 658 1.28 -9.14 -14.69
N GLY A 659 1.24 -7.82 -14.54
CA GLY A 659 2.29 -7.02 -13.91
C GLY A 659 3.51 -6.79 -14.79
N ALA A 660 3.31 -6.67 -16.11
CA ALA A 660 4.38 -6.48 -17.12
C ALA A 660 5.56 -7.43 -16.87
N SER A 661 5.26 -8.73 -16.83
CA SER A 661 6.17 -9.77 -16.37
C SER A 661 6.57 -10.74 -17.48
N SER A 662 7.59 -11.55 -17.21
CA SER A 662 8.07 -12.61 -18.08
C SER A 662 8.28 -13.89 -17.28
N TRP A 663 8.09 -15.03 -17.94
CA TRP A 663 8.07 -16.37 -17.35
C TRP A 663 8.48 -17.42 -18.40
N THR A 664 9.36 -18.34 -18.03
CA THR A 664 9.70 -19.52 -18.84
C THR A 664 8.84 -20.70 -18.41
N GLY A 665 8.00 -21.21 -19.32
CA GLY A 665 7.34 -22.52 -19.18
C GLY A 665 8.23 -23.64 -19.72
N PHE A 666 8.13 -24.83 -19.13
CA PHE A 666 8.87 -26.04 -19.51
C PHE A 666 7.91 -27.22 -19.69
N GLU A 667 8.24 -28.08 -20.65
CA GLU A 667 7.52 -29.30 -20.98
C GLU A 667 7.43 -30.30 -19.81
N ASN A 668 8.51 -30.45 -19.03
CA ASN A 668 8.55 -31.41 -17.91
C ASN A 668 8.29 -30.76 -16.54
N ASN A 669 7.95 -31.60 -15.55
CA ASN A 669 7.69 -31.18 -14.16
C ASN A 669 8.95 -30.73 -13.37
N ASN A 670 10.14 -31.04 -13.86
CA ASN A 670 11.42 -30.78 -13.18
C ASN A 670 12.20 -29.60 -13.79
N PHE A 671 11.53 -28.69 -14.49
CA PHE A 671 12.14 -27.55 -15.19
C PHE A 671 13.15 -27.97 -16.29
N THR A 672 12.81 -29.03 -17.02
CA THR A 672 13.59 -29.55 -18.17
C THR A 672 12.68 -29.80 -19.38
N GLY A 673 13.26 -30.26 -20.49
CA GLY A 673 12.54 -30.44 -21.76
C GLY A 673 12.51 -29.15 -22.57
N LEU A 674 11.61 -29.07 -23.56
CA LEU A 674 11.44 -27.85 -24.33
C LEU A 674 10.94 -26.69 -23.46
N SER A 675 11.46 -25.49 -23.71
CA SER A 675 11.22 -24.28 -22.92
C SER A 675 10.67 -23.14 -23.78
N HIS A 676 9.73 -22.40 -23.19
CA HIS A 676 8.95 -21.36 -23.87
C HIS A 676 8.88 -20.10 -23.02
N CYS A 677 9.32 -18.97 -23.58
CA CYS A 677 9.25 -17.67 -22.93
C CYS A 677 7.90 -17.00 -23.20
N TYR A 678 7.10 -16.82 -22.15
CA TYR A 678 5.97 -15.89 -22.14
C TYR A 678 6.47 -14.55 -21.60
N SER A 679 6.30 -13.46 -22.35
CA SER A 679 6.74 -12.13 -21.93
C SER A 679 5.77 -11.07 -22.42
N SER A 680 5.42 -10.10 -21.56
CA SER A 680 4.61 -8.95 -21.98
C SER A 680 5.00 -7.68 -21.22
N THR A 681 5.00 -6.57 -21.95
CA THR A 681 5.09 -5.20 -21.40
C THR A 681 3.73 -4.69 -20.89
N LEU A 682 2.63 -5.37 -21.23
CA LEU A 682 1.28 -4.98 -20.84
C LEU A 682 0.97 -5.45 -19.41
N LEU A 683 0.11 -4.71 -18.71
CA LEU A 683 -0.28 -5.02 -17.33
C LEU A 683 -1.06 -6.34 -17.20
N ILE A 684 -1.72 -6.78 -18.26
CA ILE A 684 -2.38 -8.07 -18.39
C ILE A 684 -2.30 -8.51 -19.85
N GLN A 685 -1.91 -9.77 -20.10
CA GLN A 685 -1.78 -10.33 -21.43
C GLN A 685 -2.11 -11.83 -21.43
N SER A 686 -2.87 -12.31 -22.41
CA SER A 686 -3.15 -13.74 -22.57
C SER A 686 -2.34 -14.36 -23.71
N PHE A 687 -1.92 -15.61 -23.54
CA PHE A 687 -1.29 -16.44 -24.54
C PHE A 687 -2.01 -17.79 -24.62
N ASN A 688 -2.04 -18.39 -25.80
CA ASN A 688 -2.39 -19.80 -25.93
C ASN A 688 -1.14 -20.63 -25.59
N SER A 689 -1.29 -21.68 -24.79
CA SER A 689 -0.20 -22.64 -24.52
C SER A 689 -0.27 -23.87 -25.39
N TYR A 690 -1.21 -23.98 -26.33
CA TYR A 690 -1.06 -24.89 -27.46
C TYR A 690 -0.27 -24.20 -28.58
N PRO A 691 0.74 -24.83 -29.21
CA PRO A 691 1.20 -26.22 -29.07
C PRO A 691 2.39 -26.41 -28.08
N TYR A 692 2.48 -25.59 -27.04
CA TYR A 692 3.62 -25.46 -26.12
C TYR A 692 3.31 -26.05 -24.72
N PRO A 693 3.37 -27.39 -24.53
CA PRO A 693 3.04 -28.03 -23.27
C PRO A 693 3.87 -27.44 -22.12
N THR A 694 3.19 -27.00 -21.06
CA THR A 694 3.81 -26.31 -19.92
C THR A 694 3.42 -26.99 -18.63
N ARG A 695 4.32 -27.80 -18.05
CA ARG A 695 4.13 -28.55 -16.80
C ARG A 695 4.88 -27.98 -15.60
N SER A 696 5.90 -27.16 -15.85
CA SER A 696 6.53 -26.33 -14.84
C SER A 696 6.88 -24.96 -15.39
N ILE A 697 7.02 -23.96 -14.51
CA ILE A 697 7.24 -22.56 -14.88
C ILE A 697 8.23 -21.91 -13.91
N ILE A 698 9.17 -21.13 -14.42
CA ILE A 698 10.07 -20.25 -13.67
C ILE A 698 9.81 -18.79 -14.08
N ARG A 699 9.96 -17.85 -13.14
CA ARG A 699 9.84 -16.41 -13.41
C ARG A 699 11.08 -15.87 -14.11
N GLY A 700 10.87 -15.06 -15.15
CA GLY A 700 11.89 -14.53 -16.04
C GLY A 700 12.07 -15.40 -17.28
N CYS A 701 12.47 -14.75 -18.38
CA CYS A 701 12.98 -15.43 -19.57
C CYS A 701 14.50 -15.29 -19.57
N ASP A 702 15.16 -16.27 -18.97
CA ASP A 702 16.63 -16.29 -18.85
C ASP A 702 17.25 -16.93 -20.11
N PRO A 703 18.22 -16.30 -20.77
CA PRO A 703 18.94 -16.87 -21.92
C PRO A 703 19.51 -18.27 -21.69
N ILE A 704 19.85 -18.65 -20.44
CA ILE A 704 20.41 -19.99 -20.15
C ILE A 704 19.50 -21.16 -20.56
N TYR A 705 18.20 -20.93 -20.70
CA TYR A 705 17.24 -21.98 -21.07
C TYR A 705 17.01 -22.09 -22.59
N ASN A 706 17.59 -21.19 -23.40
CA ASN A 706 17.40 -21.11 -24.86
C ASN A 706 15.92 -21.16 -25.31
N SER A 707 15.04 -20.56 -24.50
CA SER A 707 13.58 -20.68 -24.65
C SER A 707 13.05 -20.01 -25.91
N ARG A 708 12.13 -20.67 -26.62
CA ARG A 708 11.42 -20.07 -27.75
C ARG A 708 10.45 -18.99 -27.24
N TYR A 709 10.50 -17.79 -27.81
CA TYR A 709 9.57 -16.72 -27.45
C TYR A 709 8.17 -17.01 -27.99
N VAL A 710 7.18 -16.98 -27.10
CA VAL A 710 5.76 -17.08 -27.46
C VAL A 710 5.27 -15.68 -27.75
N HIS A 711 5.22 -15.34 -29.04
CA HIS A 711 4.60 -14.10 -29.50
C HIS A 711 3.06 -14.23 -29.46
N TYR A 712 2.39 -13.09 -29.34
CA TYR A 712 0.93 -12.98 -29.35
C TYR A 712 0.41 -12.71 -30.76
#